data_AF-A0A1C6D638-F1
#
_entry.id   AF-A0A1C6D638-F1
#
_cell.length_a   1.000
_cell.length_b   1.000
_cell.length_c   1.000
_cell.angle_alpha   90.00
_cell.angle_beta   90.00
_cell.angle_gamma   90.00
#
_symmetry.space_group_name_H-M   'P 1'
#
loop_
_entity.id
_entity.type
_entity.pdbx_description
1 polymer ?
#
loop_
_entity_poly.entity_id
_entity_poly.type
_entity_poly.pdbx_seq_one_letter_code
_entity_poly.pdbx_strand_id
1 'polypeptide(L)'
;MDTDKIIQDLNRRFAAPLPEFYQRRIIFWYDEDKEFEDKLDEVVLENAKVIALTGNNAFSVKKLLSVDDLTTNYLVYSPCVYNRPDDNWLLDVELYSEEFRADLISIWMDEMGLISNPAMRKQVKNYRAYFNAKDRRLKVSTQNKVPETPAQLHMAVMAAICGLKDAQPNMILRSVFQAGLDLNNNTIYQDFVKYHADAAFWAMVRQGCGFVEEEPDLGRLAIHLLLTAATRTMRQEYLAGLDGFISMPHQAYCYDFISEWLHSDNIPQLYDVARYVEDEARLYQRFEKLTVEDLVGTECFPCINEVILKKLMTEISDHIIDVDTITNTVEKRRTCVWYEPFENFYDGILQVANMQSFFKEHSAGFHTAEAKSIWKEYTESYYQMDTYYRLFHLSFQKSLEASNILLDDLFKHVVDKVEGLYNHWFLGELGNNWSDVCADELATYGKVLEVPQQEDFYRSRIQASDTKVFVIISDAMRYEVAATMADQLQRETQSKVSISSMQSIFPSTTKFGMAALLPHKELTVEVRNDILTVLADGQSTASTYRDKVLKTEDSASVALKYNDIIAMKRAERSALVKGMDVVYIYHDTIDEASHTSDTAVFAACDKAISELKNLVRIIVNEFGGTNILITADHGFLYTYSPLKEDDKVDKRGFFDVDVTNSDIRKKESIKRCVEYGRRYAIMQKGVQPDYLMPVKFLGGNTEFDGFAPRGSIRIKMNGGGMNFVHGGISLQEMVVPVIEYHYLRNDSMEYRRNKQKYDTKPVTVNLLSANRKISNMIFSLNFYQKDAVSTNREAATYQVYFTDEDGKQISDIQKIIADKTSDNGAERTFRCQFNLKSLKYSNTATYYLVIADEQGLQMPQREPFQIDIAFAVDEFDFFS
;
A
#
# COMPACT_ATOMS: atom_id res chain seq x y z
N MET A 1 -37.65 4.14 37.06
CA MET A 1 -36.27 4.18 37.60
C MET A 1 -36.05 5.40 38.49
N ASP A 2 -36.27 6.63 37.99
CA ASP A 2 -36.24 7.85 38.82
C ASP A 2 -37.31 7.78 39.95
N THR A 3 -38.54 7.36 39.62
CA THR A 3 -39.64 7.13 40.58
C THR A 3 -39.34 5.98 41.56
N ASP A 4 -38.66 4.91 41.13
CA ASP A 4 -38.40 3.73 41.98
C ASP A 4 -37.44 4.04 43.13
N LYS A 5 -36.40 4.85 42.89
CA LYS A 5 -35.47 5.30 43.94
C LYS A 5 -36.20 6.19 44.95
N ILE A 6 -37.08 7.07 44.48
CA ILE A 6 -37.93 7.92 45.32
C ILE A 6 -38.87 7.05 46.18
N ILE A 7 -39.56 6.08 45.57
CA ILE A 7 -40.44 5.12 46.25
C ILE A 7 -39.65 4.32 47.31
N GLN A 8 -38.44 3.84 46.99
CA GLN A 8 -37.59 3.13 47.95
C GLN A 8 -37.19 4.02 49.14
N ASP A 9 -36.77 5.27 48.90
CA ASP A 9 -36.41 6.18 50.00
C ASP A 9 -37.63 6.53 50.87
N LEU A 10 -38.76 6.81 50.24
CA LEU A 10 -40.01 7.11 50.94
C LEU A 10 -40.49 5.91 51.75
N ASN A 11 -40.49 4.69 51.20
CA ASN A 11 -40.83 3.47 51.95
C ASN A 11 -39.89 3.23 53.13
N ARG A 12 -38.58 3.48 52.96
CA ARG A 12 -37.60 3.42 54.05
C ARG A 12 -37.93 4.43 55.16
N ARG A 13 -38.31 5.67 54.81
CA ARG A 13 -38.71 6.70 55.78
C ARG A 13 -40.00 6.34 56.50
N PHE A 14 -41.01 5.85 55.80
CA PHE A 14 -42.28 5.42 56.40
C PHE A 14 -42.14 4.17 57.27
N ALA A 15 -41.15 3.32 57.04
CA ALA A 15 -40.85 2.16 57.87
C ALA A 15 -40.02 2.49 59.13
N ALA A 16 -39.46 3.71 59.23
CA ALA A 16 -38.64 4.10 60.37
C ALA A 16 -39.49 4.31 61.65
N PRO A 17 -38.98 3.95 62.85
CA PRO A 17 -39.69 4.15 64.11
C PRO A 17 -40.19 5.59 64.28
N LEU A 18 -41.41 5.77 64.80
CA LEU A 18 -41.97 7.09 65.04
C LEU A 18 -41.25 7.79 66.20
N PRO A 19 -41.02 9.12 66.11
CA PRO A 19 -40.53 9.89 67.24
C PRO A 19 -41.48 9.83 68.44
N GLU A 20 -40.94 10.06 69.64
CA GLU A 20 -41.74 10.07 70.87
C GLU A 20 -42.92 11.06 70.74
N PHE A 21 -44.12 10.63 71.14
CA PHE A 21 -45.39 11.37 71.05
C PHE A 21 -46.04 11.50 69.65
N TYR A 22 -45.47 10.90 68.61
CA TYR A 22 -46.11 10.83 67.29
C TYR A 22 -46.91 9.53 67.10
N GLN A 23 -48.17 9.65 66.67
CA GLN A 23 -49.06 8.50 66.38
C GLN A 23 -48.95 8.01 64.93
N ARG A 24 -48.36 8.82 64.04
CA ARG A 24 -48.16 8.54 62.62
C ARG A 24 -47.08 9.47 62.03
N ARG A 25 -46.66 9.19 60.79
CA ARG A 25 -45.71 9.99 60.01
C ARG A 25 -46.42 10.67 58.83
N ILE A 26 -46.24 11.98 58.69
CA ILE A 26 -46.66 12.76 57.52
C ILE A 26 -45.38 13.31 56.89
N ILE A 27 -45.20 13.09 55.58
CA ILE A 27 -44.06 13.59 54.82
C ILE A 27 -44.59 14.53 53.73
N PHE A 28 -44.08 15.75 53.64
CA PHE A 28 -44.33 16.68 52.55
C PHE A 28 -43.25 16.52 51.49
N TRP A 29 -43.64 16.08 50.28
CA TRP A 29 -42.78 16.06 49.12
C TRP A 29 -42.93 17.35 48.33
N TYR A 30 -41.95 18.24 48.45
CA TYR A 30 -41.93 19.47 47.66
C TYR A 30 -41.33 19.22 46.28
N ASP A 31 -42.10 19.61 45.26
CA ASP A 31 -41.73 19.52 43.86
C ASP A 31 -42.17 20.79 43.13
N GLU A 32 -41.50 21.89 43.47
CA GLU A 32 -41.82 23.25 42.99
C GLU A 32 -41.76 23.35 41.45
N ASP A 33 -40.88 22.58 40.82
CA ASP A 33 -40.70 22.51 39.37
C ASP A 33 -41.64 21.49 38.67
N LYS A 34 -42.53 20.82 39.44
CA LYS A 34 -43.51 19.81 38.97
C LYS A 34 -42.86 18.65 38.21
N GLU A 35 -41.65 18.25 38.59
CA GLU A 35 -40.85 17.24 37.90
C GLU A 35 -41.41 15.81 37.99
N PHE A 36 -42.34 15.56 38.92
CA PHE A 36 -42.93 14.24 39.20
C PHE A 36 -44.46 14.23 39.22
N GLU A 37 -45.11 15.34 38.81
CA GLU A 37 -46.58 15.48 38.84
C GLU A 37 -47.28 14.41 37.98
N ASP A 38 -46.70 14.06 36.83
CA ASP A 38 -47.20 13.07 35.87
C ASP A 38 -46.93 11.61 36.28
N LYS A 39 -46.05 11.38 37.26
CA LYS A 39 -45.65 10.04 37.73
C LYS A 39 -46.22 9.71 39.11
N LEU A 40 -47.03 10.59 39.70
CA LEU A 40 -47.56 10.40 41.04
C LEU A 40 -48.45 9.14 41.14
N ASP A 41 -49.15 8.78 40.07
CA ASP A 41 -49.97 7.56 39.99
C ASP A 41 -49.13 6.27 40.06
N GLU A 42 -47.83 6.34 39.76
CA GLU A 42 -46.89 5.22 39.86
C GLU A 42 -46.34 5.04 41.30
N VAL A 43 -46.55 6.03 42.18
CA VAL A 43 -46.01 6.04 43.55
C VAL A 43 -46.87 5.17 44.47
N VAL A 44 -46.50 3.89 44.57
CA VAL A 44 -47.12 2.94 45.50
C VAL A 44 -46.25 2.77 46.74
N LEU A 45 -46.77 3.20 47.90
CA LEU A 45 -46.09 3.11 49.19
C LEU A 45 -46.70 1.99 50.04
N GLU A 46 -45.86 1.25 50.76
CA GLU A 46 -46.29 0.09 51.56
C GLU A 46 -47.05 0.51 52.82
N ASN A 47 -46.63 1.60 53.46
CA ASN A 47 -47.11 2.02 54.79
C ASN A 47 -47.65 3.45 54.83
N ALA A 48 -48.03 4.04 53.69
CA ALA A 48 -48.57 5.40 53.61
C ALA A 48 -49.52 5.59 52.42
N LYS A 49 -50.43 6.56 52.54
CA LYS A 49 -51.28 7.01 51.43
C LYS A 49 -50.67 8.25 50.77
N VAL A 50 -50.80 8.37 49.45
CA VAL A 50 -50.36 9.55 48.70
C VAL A 50 -51.53 10.51 48.51
N ILE A 51 -51.31 11.81 48.74
CA ILE A 51 -52.27 12.87 48.43
C ILE A 51 -51.57 14.05 47.77
N ALA A 52 -52.12 14.52 46.63
CA ALA A 52 -51.56 15.63 45.87
C ALA A 52 -52.25 16.96 46.22
N LEU A 53 -51.48 18.02 46.42
CA LEU A 53 -51.99 19.38 46.44
C LEU A 53 -52.16 19.87 45.00
N THR A 54 -53.35 20.38 44.68
CA THR A 54 -53.68 20.92 43.34
C THR A 54 -53.70 22.44 43.32
N GLY A 55 -53.34 23.09 44.43
CA GLY A 55 -53.48 24.53 44.66
C GLY A 55 -54.90 24.96 45.10
N ASN A 56 -55.93 24.15 44.80
CA ASN A 56 -57.33 24.48 45.12
C ASN A 56 -57.97 23.56 46.18
N ASN A 57 -57.25 22.54 46.66
CA ASN A 57 -57.77 21.54 47.60
C ASN A 57 -57.21 21.64 49.03
N ALA A 58 -56.41 22.67 49.35
CA ALA A 58 -55.69 22.80 50.62
C ALA A 58 -56.60 22.67 51.86
N PHE A 59 -57.80 23.26 51.85
CA PHE A 59 -58.76 23.11 52.97
C PHE A 59 -59.23 21.68 53.16
N SER A 60 -59.56 20.97 52.08
CA SER A 60 -60.00 19.57 52.16
C SER A 60 -58.88 18.66 52.67
N VAL A 61 -57.63 18.90 52.25
CA VAL A 61 -56.47 18.16 52.72
C VAL A 61 -56.19 18.47 54.19
N LYS A 62 -56.32 19.74 54.62
CA LYS A 62 -56.20 20.11 56.03
C LYS A 62 -57.24 19.42 56.90
N LYS A 63 -58.51 19.41 56.48
CA LYS A 63 -59.58 18.70 57.20
C LYS A 63 -59.29 17.19 57.28
N LEU A 64 -58.81 16.60 56.18
CA LEU A 64 -58.42 15.19 56.16
C LEU A 64 -57.33 14.89 57.19
N LEU A 65 -56.24 15.66 57.16
CA LEU A 65 -55.08 15.43 58.01
C LEU A 65 -55.31 15.86 59.46
N SER A 66 -56.10 16.88 59.76
CA SER A 66 -56.25 17.38 61.13
C SER A 66 -57.51 16.89 61.85
N VAL A 67 -58.47 16.28 61.14
CA VAL A 67 -59.76 15.88 61.73
C VAL A 67 -60.21 14.49 61.28
N ASP A 68 -60.25 14.20 59.97
CA ASP A 68 -60.94 13.01 59.46
C ASP A 68 -60.11 11.72 59.61
N ASP A 69 -58.80 11.78 59.38
CA ASP A 69 -57.89 10.65 59.50
C ASP A 69 -56.67 11.07 60.32
N LEU A 70 -56.56 10.54 61.53
CA LEU A 70 -55.52 10.87 62.51
C LEU A 70 -54.49 9.75 62.70
N THR A 71 -54.70 8.58 62.09
CA THR A 71 -53.93 7.36 62.37
C THR A 71 -53.13 6.87 61.17
N THR A 72 -53.55 7.18 59.94
CA THR A 72 -52.84 6.74 58.72
C THR A 72 -51.66 7.66 58.41
N ASN A 73 -50.53 7.11 57.97
CA ASN A 73 -49.40 7.88 57.42
C ASN A 73 -49.74 8.46 56.05
N TYR A 74 -49.25 9.67 55.76
CA TYR A 74 -49.49 10.34 54.47
C TYR A 74 -48.20 10.88 53.85
N LEU A 75 -48.06 10.70 52.54
CA LEU A 75 -47.19 11.50 51.69
C LEU A 75 -48.02 12.61 51.05
N VAL A 76 -47.73 13.86 51.37
CA VAL A 76 -48.37 15.04 50.77
C VAL A 76 -47.47 15.56 49.66
N TYR A 77 -47.84 15.35 48.40
CA TYR A 77 -47.13 15.92 47.26
C TYR A 77 -47.54 17.38 47.06
N SER A 78 -46.57 18.30 47.10
CA SER A 78 -46.79 19.74 47.05
C SER A 78 -46.02 20.37 45.89
N PRO A 79 -46.71 20.72 44.78
CA PRO A 79 -46.17 21.55 43.71
C PRO A 79 -46.38 23.06 43.97
N CYS A 80 -46.89 23.44 45.14
CA CYS A 80 -47.32 24.80 45.43
C CYS A 80 -46.18 25.65 46.01
N VAL A 81 -46.01 26.85 45.46
CA VAL A 81 -45.06 27.87 45.98
C VAL A 81 -45.86 29.01 46.60
N TYR A 82 -45.57 29.34 47.87
CA TYR A 82 -46.26 30.39 48.60
C TYR A 82 -45.34 31.60 48.80
N ASN A 83 -45.81 32.79 48.41
CA ASN A 83 -45.06 34.04 48.58
C ASN A 83 -45.06 34.54 50.03
N ARG A 84 -46.08 34.17 50.81
CA ARG A 84 -46.20 34.47 52.24
C ARG A 84 -46.59 33.20 53.00
N PRO A 85 -46.03 32.95 54.19
CA PRO A 85 -46.43 31.80 55.01
C PRO A 85 -47.93 31.77 55.33
N ASP A 86 -48.56 32.94 55.48
CA ASP A 86 -50.01 33.08 55.76
C ASP A 86 -50.89 32.47 54.65
N ASP A 87 -50.37 32.33 53.42
CA ASP A 87 -51.08 31.76 52.29
C ASP A 87 -51.06 30.21 52.29
N ASN A 88 -50.18 29.60 53.09
CA ASN A 88 -50.08 28.15 53.22
C ASN A 88 -51.01 27.63 54.33
N TRP A 89 -52.17 27.13 53.93
CA TRP A 89 -53.18 26.61 54.87
C TRP A 89 -52.70 25.38 55.64
N LEU A 90 -51.70 24.65 55.14
CA LEU A 90 -51.14 23.46 55.77
C LEU A 90 -49.89 23.76 56.60
N LEU A 91 -49.49 25.03 56.77
CA LEU A 91 -48.26 25.40 57.49
C LEU A 91 -48.20 24.82 58.91
N ASP A 92 -49.32 24.80 59.63
CA ASP A 92 -49.42 24.19 60.95
C ASP A 92 -49.19 22.68 60.92
N VAL A 93 -49.62 22.00 59.85
CA VAL A 93 -49.36 20.57 59.61
C VAL A 93 -47.90 20.32 59.23
N GLU A 94 -47.33 21.17 58.37
CA GLU A 94 -45.92 21.09 57.94
C GLU A 94 -44.97 21.24 59.13
N LEU A 95 -45.27 22.12 60.10
CA LEU A 95 -44.40 22.40 61.25
C LEU A 95 -44.14 21.18 62.16
N TYR A 96 -45.03 20.18 62.17
CA TYR A 96 -44.81 18.92 62.88
C TYR A 96 -44.62 17.72 61.93
N SER A 97 -44.53 17.95 60.62
CA SER A 97 -44.31 16.91 59.62
C SER A 97 -42.86 16.86 59.16
N GLU A 98 -42.51 15.86 58.34
CA GLU A 98 -41.19 15.73 57.74
C GLU A 98 -41.16 16.31 56.33
N GLU A 99 -40.06 16.96 55.97
CA GLU A 99 -39.82 17.44 54.61
C GLU A 99 -39.05 16.40 53.78
N PHE A 100 -39.51 16.22 52.55
CA PHE A 100 -38.85 15.45 51.51
C PHE A 100 -38.72 16.31 50.24
N ARG A 101 -37.50 16.39 49.70
CA ARG A 101 -37.24 16.96 48.39
C ARG A 101 -36.50 15.91 47.58
N ALA A 102 -36.98 15.65 46.37
CA ALA A 102 -36.24 14.90 45.37
C ALA A 102 -36.07 15.85 44.19
N ASP A 103 -34.84 16.28 43.90
CA ASP A 103 -34.51 17.03 42.70
C ASP A 103 -34.00 16.07 41.63
N LEU A 104 -34.61 16.11 40.45
CA LEU A 104 -34.26 15.23 39.33
C LEU A 104 -32.78 15.32 38.96
N ILE A 105 -32.19 16.52 39.13
CA ILE A 105 -30.77 16.77 38.92
C ILE A 105 -29.89 15.97 39.89
N SER A 106 -30.20 15.86 41.19
CA SER A 106 -29.37 15.04 42.09
C SER A 106 -29.53 13.55 41.81
N ILE A 107 -30.71 13.10 41.36
CA ILE A 107 -30.90 11.70 40.92
C ILE A 107 -30.00 11.41 39.71
N TRP A 108 -30.01 12.28 38.70
CA TRP A 108 -29.16 12.11 37.51
C TRP A 108 -27.67 12.19 37.84
N MET A 109 -27.28 13.08 38.75
CA MET A 109 -25.89 13.17 39.22
C MET A 109 -25.45 11.88 39.92
N ASP A 110 -26.29 11.31 40.79
CA ASP A 110 -26.04 10.02 41.42
C ASP A 110 -25.98 8.88 40.40
N GLU A 111 -26.91 8.83 39.43
CA GLU A 111 -26.90 7.85 38.33
C GLU A 111 -25.62 7.91 37.49
N MET A 112 -25.07 9.10 37.28
CA MET A 112 -23.84 9.32 36.51
C MET A 112 -22.57 9.29 37.36
N GLY A 113 -22.69 9.13 38.69
CA GLY A 113 -21.55 9.14 39.62
C GLY A 113 -20.89 10.51 39.79
N LEU A 114 -21.58 11.61 39.47
CA LEU A 114 -21.04 12.98 39.52
C LEU A 114 -21.02 13.53 40.94
N ILE A 115 -20.01 14.34 41.24
CA ILE A 115 -19.89 15.03 42.54
C ILE A 115 -20.98 16.09 42.69
N SER A 116 -21.79 15.98 43.75
CA SER A 116 -22.88 16.91 44.05
C SER A 116 -22.39 18.19 44.73
N ASN A 117 -21.89 19.14 43.94
CA ASN A 117 -21.55 20.50 44.37
C ASN A 117 -22.34 21.56 43.54
N PRO A 118 -22.45 22.81 44.01
CA PRO A 118 -23.27 23.83 43.33
C PRO A 118 -22.87 24.12 41.88
N ALA A 119 -21.57 24.12 41.57
CA ALA A 119 -21.08 24.38 40.22
C ALA A 119 -21.43 23.24 39.26
N MET A 120 -21.23 21.99 39.70
CA MET A 120 -21.59 20.80 38.92
C MET A 120 -23.11 20.69 38.74
N ARG A 121 -23.90 20.97 39.78
CA ARG A 121 -25.37 20.99 39.70
C ARG A 121 -25.87 22.02 38.68
N LYS A 122 -25.27 23.22 38.67
CA LYS A 122 -25.56 24.25 37.66
C LYS A 122 -25.26 23.74 36.24
N GLN A 123 -24.15 23.02 36.08
CA GLN A 123 -23.74 22.48 34.79
C GLN A 123 -24.66 21.36 34.28
N VAL A 124 -25.07 20.44 35.16
CA VAL A 124 -26.04 19.38 34.81
C VAL A 124 -27.39 20.01 34.45
N LYS A 125 -27.80 21.08 35.15
CA LYS A 125 -29.02 21.84 34.80
C LYS A 125 -28.92 22.51 33.43
N ASN A 126 -27.75 23.01 33.03
CA ASN A 126 -27.52 23.56 31.69
C ASN A 126 -27.78 22.51 30.59
N TYR A 127 -27.42 21.25 30.86
CA TYR A 127 -27.62 20.11 29.97
C TYR A 127 -28.91 19.32 30.22
N ARG A 128 -29.90 19.91 30.89
CA ARG A 128 -31.15 19.21 31.26
C ARG A 128 -31.86 18.56 30.06
N ALA A 129 -31.91 19.25 28.92
CA ALA A 129 -32.52 18.73 27.69
C ALA A 129 -31.79 17.49 27.14
N TYR A 130 -30.48 17.42 27.30
CA TYR A 130 -29.69 16.25 26.92
C TYR A 130 -29.93 15.09 27.90
N PHE A 131 -29.78 15.35 29.20
CA PHE A 131 -29.88 14.33 30.24
C PHE A 131 -31.28 13.80 30.52
N ASN A 132 -32.32 14.41 29.96
CA ASN A 132 -33.70 13.91 30.08
C ASN A 132 -33.84 12.45 29.57
N ALA A 133 -33.08 12.07 28.55
CA ALA A 133 -33.08 10.69 28.05
C ALA A 133 -32.10 9.81 28.83
N LYS A 134 -32.60 8.70 29.39
CA LYS A 134 -31.81 7.74 30.17
C LYS A 134 -30.58 7.21 29.42
N ASP A 135 -30.73 6.89 28.13
CA ASP A 135 -29.62 6.38 27.31
C ASP A 135 -28.46 7.38 27.19
N ARG A 136 -28.74 8.68 27.21
CA ARG A 136 -27.70 9.73 27.15
C ARG A 136 -26.96 9.90 28.46
N ARG A 137 -27.65 9.73 29.60
CA ARG A 137 -27.00 9.65 30.91
C ARG A 137 -26.08 8.43 30.98
N LEU A 138 -26.54 7.29 30.48
CA LEU A 138 -25.73 6.07 30.40
C LEU A 138 -24.48 6.26 29.52
N LYS A 139 -24.60 6.96 28.39
CA LYS A 139 -23.44 7.28 27.54
C LYS A 139 -22.37 8.10 28.27
N VAL A 140 -22.75 9.01 29.17
CA VAL A 140 -21.79 9.79 29.97
C VAL A 140 -21.22 8.97 31.13
N SER A 141 -22.06 8.20 31.83
CA SER A 141 -21.62 7.40 32.99
C SER A 141 -20.74 6.20 32.64
N THR A 142 -20.80 5.73 31.38
CA THR A 142 -19.98 4.61 30.87
C THR A 142 -18.72 5.06 30.12
N GLN A 143 -18.39 6.36 30.14
CA GLN A 143 -17.10 6.84 29.67
C GLN A 143 -15.97 6.38 30.58
N ASN A 144 -14.75 6.40 30.05
CA ASN A 144 -13.57 5.86 30.75
C ASN A 144 -13.21 6.66 32.01
N LYS A 145 -13.61 7.93 32.10
CA LYS A 145 -13.39 8.79 33.26
C LYS A 145 -14.67 9.52 33.64
N VAL A 146 -15.03 9.44 34.91
CA VAL A 146 -16.16 10.20 35.46
C VAL A 146 -15.76 11.67 35.59
N PRO A 147 -16.57 12.63 35.10
CA PRO A 147 -16.28 14.05 35.24
C PRO A 147 -16.28 14.53 36.70
N GLU A 148 -15.21 15.18 37.12
CA GLU A 148 -15.06 15.76 38.46
C GLU A 148 -15.30 17.28 38.46
N THR A 149 -15.11 17.95 37.31
CA THR A 149 -15.27 19.41 37.16
C THR A 149 -16.32 19.75 36.08
N PRO A 150 -16.93 20.96 36.12
CA PRO A 150 -17.85 21.41 35.08
C PRO A 150 -17.25 21.40 33.66
N ALA A 151 -15.96 21.73 33.53
CA ALA A 151 -15.19 21.64 32.29
C ALA A 151 -15.12 20.19 31.76
N GLN A 152 -14.79 19.23 32.64
CA GLN A 152 -14.79 17.82 32.26
C GLN A 152 -16.20 17.33 31.88
N LEU A 153 -17.26 17.87 32.49
CA LEU A 153 -18.64 17.53 32.12
C LEU A 153 -19.01 18.08 30.73
N HIS A 154 -18.58 19.31 30.39
CA HIS A 154 -18.71 19.84 29.01
C HIS A 154 -18.07 18.88 27.99
N MET A 155 -16.83 18.46 28.25
CA MET A 155 -16.10 17.50 27.40
C MET A 155 -16.82 16.16 27.28
N ALA A 156 -17.29 15.62 28.40
CA ALA A 156 -18.01 14.35 28.43
C ALA A 156 -19.32 14.39 27.63
N VAL A 157 -20.08 15.48 27.73
CA VAL A 157 -21.32 15.67 26.97
C VAL A 157 -21.03 15.77 25.46
N MET A 158 -20.05 16.59 25.06
CA MET A 158 -19.66 16.70 23.65
C MET A 158 -19.20 15.33 23.09
N ALA A 159 -18.37 14.61 23.83
CA ALA A 159 -17.93 13.26 23.46
C ALA A 159 -19.10 12.28 23.33
N ALA A 160 -20.06 12.32 24.26
CA ALA A 160 -21.23 11.44 24.23
C ALA A 160 -22.17 11.72 23.04
N ILE A 161 -22.29 12.99 22.64
CA ILE A 161 -23.01 13.40 21.41
C ILE A 161 -22.30 12.84 20.18
N CYS A 162 -20.97 12.93 20.12
CA CYS A 162 -20.15 12.32 19.06
C CYS A 162 -20.11 10.77 19.12
N GLY A 163 -20.70 10.14 20.14
CA GLY A 163 -20.68 8.69 20.32
C GLY A 163 -19.34 8.12 20.81
N LEU A 164 -18.49 8.96 21.41
CA LEU A 164 -17.16 8.62 21.89
C LEU A 164 -17.20 8.18 23.38
N LYS A 165 -16.38 7.19 23.73
CA LYS A 165 -16.14 6.77 25.12
C LYS A 165 -15.04 7.57 25.82
N ASP A 166 -14.10 8.07 25.04
CA ASP A 166 -12.99 8.92 25.50
C ASP A 166 -13.27 10.38 25.16
N ALA A 167 -13.35 11.21 26.20
CA ALA A 167 -13.62 12.63 26.05
C ALA A 167 -12.36 13.42 25.69
N GLN A 168 -11.90 13.26 24.44
CA GLN A 168 -10.70 13.90 23.91
C GLN A 168 -11.03 14.98 22.86
N PRO A 169 -10.45 16.20 22.95
CA PRO A 169 -10.73 17.31 22.04
C PRO A 169 -10.54 16.97 20.56
N ASN A 170 -9.41 16.32 20.24
CA ASN A 170 -9.07 15.95 18.86
C ASN A 170 -10.12 14.99 18.26
N MET A 171 -10.60 14.03 19.07
CA MET A 171 -11.61 13.07 18.62
C MET A 171 -12.96 13.75 18.38
N ILE A 172 -13.38 14.66 19.26
CA ILE A 172 -14.61 15.44 19.10
C ILE A 172 -14.56 16.26 17.81
N LEU A 173 -13.46 16.98 17.58
CA LEU A 173 -13.30 17.82 16.38
C LEU A 173 -13.29 17.00 15.09
N ARG A 174 -12.62 15.83 15.08
CA ARG A 174 -12.66 14.90 13.94
C ARG A 174 -14.07 14.37 13.69
N SER A 175 -14.82 14.01 14.73
CA SER A 175 -16.21 13.59 14.59
C SER A 175 -17.07 14.70 13.99
N VAL A 176 -16.88 15.96 14.40
CA VAL A 176 -17.59 17.10 13.78
C VAL A 176 -17.26 17.19 12.29
N PHE A 177 -15.99 17.16 11.89
CA PHE A 177 -15.66 17.17 10.46
C PHE A 177 -16.20 15.95 9.70
N GLN A 178 -16.41 14.82 10.39
CA GLN A 178 -16.93 13.60 9.77
C GLN A 178 -18.40 13.75 9.37
N ALA A 179 -19.13 14.57 10.12
CA ALA A 179 -20.52 14.92 9.80
C ALA A 179 -20.63 16.02 8.71
N GLY A 180 -19.52 16.47 8.13
CA GLY A 180 -19.47 17.44 7.03
C GLY A 180 -19.03 18.84 7.45
N LEU A 181 -18.61 19.66 6.49
CA LEU A 181 -18.14 21.03 6.74
C LEU A 181 -19.25 22.09 6.67
N ASP A 182 -20.45 21.74 6.20
CA ASP A 182 -21.59 22.65 6.22
C ASP A 182 -22.22 22.67 7.63
N LEU A 183 -22.03 23.78 8.34
CA LEU A 183 -22.50 23.98 9.70
C LEU A 183 -24.00 23.68 9.86
N ASN A 184 -24.84 24.03 8.88
CA ASN A 184 -26.30 23.91 8.98
C ASN A 184 -26.78 22.47 8.78
N ASN A 185 -26.07 21.70 7.96
CA ASN A 185 -26.39 20.31 7.66
C ASN A 185 -25.58 19.31 8.50
N ASN A 186 -24.58 19.76 9.25
CA ASN A 186 -23.76 18.93 10.13
C ASN A 186 -24.59 18.45 11.34
N THR A 187 -24.99 17.18 11.32
CA THR A 187 -25.88 16.59 12.33
C THR A 187 -25.31 16.63 13.75
N ILE A 188 -23.99 16.45 13.91
CA ILE A 188 -23.33 16.49 15.21
C ILE A 188 -23.32 17.91 15.77
N TYR A 189 -22.97 18.91 14.94
CA TYR A 189 -22.99 20.30 15.34
C TYR A 189 -24.42 20.79 15.65
N GLN A 190 -25.42 20.37 14.86
CA GLN A 190 -26.81 20.67 15.15
C GLN A 190 -27.27 20.06 16.49
N ASP A 191 -26.78 18.87 16.86
CA ASP A 191 -26.99 18.33 18.20
C ASP A 191 -26.26 19.14 19.30
N PHE A 192 -25.06 19.67 19.03
CA PHE A 192 -24.42 20.61 19.96
C PHE A 192 -25.27 21.85 20.21
N VAL A 193 -25.83 22.46 19.17
CA VAL A 193 -26.74 23.61 19.30
C VAL A 193 -28.00 23.22 20.08
N LYS A 194 -28.63 22.11 19.71
CA LYS A 194 -29.85 21.60 20.34
C LYS A 194 -29.69 21.34 21.84
N TYR A 195 -28.50 20.92 22.27
CA TYR A 195 -28.19 20.61 23.66
C TYR A 195 -27.32 21.66 24.36
N HIS A 196 -27.16 22.85 23.78
CA HIS A 196 -26.39 23.97 24.36
C HIS A 196 -24.91 23.63 24.67
N ALA A 197 -24.28 22.81 23.81
CA ALA A 197 -22.86 22.46 23.86
C ALA A 197 -22.00 23.24 22.85
N ASP A 198 -22.62 24.01 21.96
CA ASP A 198 -21.99 24.79 20.90
C ASP A 198 -21.00 25.83 21.44
N ALA A 199 -21.37 26.59 22.48
CA ALA A 199 -20.47 27.57 23.10
C ALA A 199 -19.22 26.91 23.70
N ALA A 200 -19.37 25.71 24.28
CA ALA A 200 -18.25 24.93 24.81
C ALA A 200 -17.36 24.41 23.67
N PHE A 201 -17.97 23.92 22.59
CA PHE A 201 -17.24 23.48 21.40
C PHE A 201 -16.37 24.60 20.81
N TRP A 202 -16.91 25.80 20.61
CA TRP A 202 -16.14 26.92 20.06
C TRP A 202 -15.08 27.46 21.02
N ALA A 203 -15.33 27.42 22.33
CA ALA A 203 -14.31 27.74 23.33
C ALA A 203 -13.15 26.74 23.29
N MET A 204 -13.44 25.44 23.15
CA MET A 204 -12.43 24.39 22.95
C MET A 204 -11.61 24.64 21.68
N VAL A 205 -12.29 24.91 20.55
CA VAL A 205 -11.64 25.21 19.26
C VAL A 205 -10.72 26.44 19.37
N ARG A 206 -11.21 27.52 19.97
CA ARG A 206 -10.44 28.75 20.19
C ARG A 206 -9.19 28.50 21.02
N GLN A 207 -9.31 27.72 22.09
CA GLN A 207 -8.18 27.44 22.98
C GLN A 207 -7.15 26.52 22.33
N GLY A 208 -7.59 25.50 21.59
CA GLY A 208 -6.69 24.53 20.96
C GLY A 208 -5.96 25.13 19.76
N CYS A 209 -6.69 25.65 18.78
CA CYS A 209 -6.11 26.08 17.50
C CYS A 209 -6.07 27.60 17.29
N GLY A 210 -6.68 28.39 18.17
CA GLY A 210 -6.71 29.85 18.04
C GLY A 210 -7.73 30.40 17.05
N PHE A 211 -8.62 29.57 16.50
CA PHE A 211 -9.65 30.00 15.56
C PHE A 211 -10.73 30.82 16.28
N VAL A 212 -11.00 32.04 15.79
CA VAL A 212 -12.02 32.95 16.31
C VAL A 212 -12.60 33.76 15.16
N GLU A 213 -13.92 33.66 14.98
CA GLU A 213 -14.68 34.50 14.04
C GLU A 213 -16.00 34.93 14.67
N GLU A 214 -16.57 36.03 14.19
CA GLU A 214 -17.88 36.53 14.66
C GLU A 214 -19.02 35.58 14.28
N GLU A 215 -18.96 35.03 13.08
CA GLU A 215 -19.87 34.01 12.55
C GLU A 215 -19.06 32.73 12.28
N PRO A 216 -19.00 31.79 13.23
CA PRO A 216 -18.17 30.59 13.09
C PRO A 216 -18.61 29.70 11.93
N ASP A 217 -17.63 29.20 11.16
CA ASP A 217 -17.83 28.28 10.04
C ASP A 217 -16.84 27.11 10.10
N LEU A 218 -17.32 25.88 9.85
CA LEU A 218 -16.47 24.67 9.95
C LEU A 218 -15.49 24.54 8.77
N GLY A 219 -15.86 25.03 7.58
CA GLY A 219 -14.96 25.08 6.44
C GLY A 219 -13.78 26.01 6.68
N ARG A 220 -14.04 27.22 7.20
CA ARG A 220 -13.01 28.19 7.60
C ARG A 220 -12.14 27.68 8.75
N LEU A 221 -12.73 26.95 9.71
CA LEU A 221 -11.97 26.25 10.75
C LEU A 221 -11.03 25.19 10.15
N ALA A 222 -11.49 24.41 9.17
CA ALA A 222 -10.66 23.41 8.50
C ALA A 222 -9.48 24.06 7.75
N ILE A 223 -9.73 25.16 7.01
CA ILE A 223 -8.69 25.96 6.36
C ILE A 223 -7.67 26.45 7.39
N HIS A 224 -8.14 27.02 8.50
CA HIS A 224 -7.27 27.52 9.58
C HIS A 224 -6.35 26.44 10.15
N LEU A 225 -6.90 25.27 10.48
CA LEU A 225 -6.15 24.14 11.05
C LEU A 225 -5.09 23.62 10.08
N LEU A 226 -5.47 23.32 8.84
CA LEU A 226 -4.57 22.73 7.85
C LEU A 226 -3.47 23.70 7.41
N LEU A 227 -3.79 24.98 7.18
CA LEU A 227 -2.78 25.98 6.84
C LEU A 227 -1.85 26.25 8.01
N THR A 228 -2.38 26.39 9.22
CA THR A 228 -1.57 26.56 10.43
C THR A 228 -0.64 25.36 10.65
N ALA A 229 -1.14 24.13 10.48
CA ALA A 229 -0.32 22.92 10.55
C ALA A 229 0.79 22.89 9.49
N ALA A 230 0.48 23.22 8.23
CA ALA A 230 1.43 23.18 7.12
C ALA A 230 2.64 24.11 7.32
N THR A 231 2.49 25.23 8.05
CA THR A 231 3.62 26.12 8.38
C THR A 231 4.71 25.46 9.25
N ARG A 232 4.45 24.28 9.81
CA ARG A 232 5.44 23.50 10.56
C ARG A 232 6.49 22.86 9.66
N THR A 233 6.11 22.48 8.45
CA THR A 233 6.93 21.75 7.47
C THR A 233 7.18 22.54 6.19
N MET A 234 6.46 23.65 6.00
CA MET A 234 6.57 24.58 4.88
C MET A 234 6.87 25.99 5.38
N ARG A 235 7.62 26.78 4.60
CA ARG A 235 7.84 28.19 4.91
C ARG A 235 6.54 28.99 4.80
N GLN A 236 6.26 29.84 5.79
CA GLN A 236 5.03 30.64 5.83
C GLN A 236 4.88 31.56 4.60
N GLU A 237 5.99 32.05 4.04
CA GLU A 237 5.99 32.91 2.85
C GLU A 237 5.33 32.25 1.62
N TYR A 238 5.31 30.92 1.57
CA TYR A 238 4.66 30.16 0.50
C TYR A 238 3.14 30.24 0.57
N LEU A 239 2.58 30.62 1.73
CA LEU A 239 1.15 30.81 1.99
C LEU A 239 0.74 32.30 1.99
N ALA A 240 1.59 33.20 1.49
CA ALA A 240 1.32 34.64 1.51
C ALA A 240 -0.07 35.03 0.97
N GLY A 241 -0.79 35.88 1.71
CA GLY A 241 -2.16 36.28 1.40
C GLY A 241 -3.24 35.37 2.01
N LEU A 242 -2.84 34.31 2.72
CA LEU A 242 -3.71 33.49 3.57
C LEU A 242 -3.44 33.71 5.07
N ASP A 243 -2.70 34.77 5.41
CA ASP A 243 -2.23 35.07 6.78
C ASP A 243 -3.36 35.15 7.81
N GLY A 244 -4.57 35.56 7.38
CA GLY A 244 -5.76 35.63 8.23
C GLY A 244 -6.25 34.27 8.75
N PHE A 245 -5.82 33.16 8.13
CA PHE A 245 -6.14 31.79 8.56
C PHE A 245 -5.01 31.13 9.37
N ILE A 246 -3.90 31.82 9.61
CA ILE A 246 -2.70 31.21 10.20
C ILE A 246 -2.51 31.71 11.63
N SER A 247 -2.42 30.79 12.58
CA SER A 247 -2.10 31.11 13.98
C SER A 247 -0.76 30.50 14.41
N MET A 248 0.31 31.26 14.24
CA MET A 248 1.67 30.82 14.64
C MET A 248 1.79 30.37 16.11
N PRO A 249 1.13 31.02 17.10
CA PRO A 249 1.15 30.53 18.48
C PRO A 249 0.56 29.12 18.66
N HIS A 250 -0.33 28.69 17.78
CA HIS A 250 -1.02 27.40 17.85
C HIS A 250 -0.50 26.40 16.79
N GLN A 251 0.59 26.72 16.09
CA GLN A 251 1.19 25.88 15.04
C GLN A 251 1.41 24.44 15.51
N ALA A 252 1.97 24.27 16.71
CA ALA A 252 2.33 22.94 17.21
C ALA A 252 1.08 22.07 17.48
N TYR A 253 0.04 22.62 18.12
CA TYR A 253 -1.23 21.90 18.31
C TYR A 253 -1.89 21.53 16.98
N CYS A 254 -1.95 22.46 16.03
CA CYS A 254 -2.56 22.21 14.72
C CYS A 254 -1.79 21.13 13.96
N TYR A 255 -0.46 21.17 13.98
CA TYR A 255 0.37 20.13 13.38
C TYR A 255 0.16 18.77 14.05
N ASP A 256 0.19 18.69 15.38
CA ASP A 256 -0.03 17.45 16.12
C ASP A 256 -1.41 16.85 15.78
N PHE A 257 -2.45 17.69 15.72
CA PHE A 257 -3.81 17.28 15.36
C PHE A 257 -3.88 16.66 13.95
N ILE A 258 -3.29 17.33 12.95
CA ILE A 258 -3.28 16.85 11.56
C ILE A 258 -2.37 15.63 11.39
N SER A 259 -1.19 15.63 12.01
CA SER A 259 -0.25 14.51 11.98
C SER A 259 -0.87 13.23 12.56
N GLU A 260 -1.57 13.33 13.69
CA GLU A 260 -2.29 12.19 14.27
C GLU A 260 -3.47 11.73 13.39
N TRP A 261 -4.07 12.63 12.62
CA TRP A 261 -5.19 12.27 11.73
C TRP A 261 -4.68 11.57 10.47
N LEU A 262 -3.58 12.06 9.89
CA LEU A 262 -2.88 11.43 8.77
C LEU A 262 -2.50 9.97 9.06
N HIS A 263 -2.11 9.67 10.29
CA HIS A 263 -1.68 8.34 10.72
C HIS A 263 -2.78 7.53 11.43
N SER A 264 -4.05 7.87 11.20
CA SER A 264 -5.20 7.16 11.77
C SER A 264 -5.97 6.38 10.70
N ASP A 265 -6.81 5.44 11.14
CA ASP A 265 -7.68 4.65 10.25
C ASP A 265 -8.72 5.50 9.49
N ASN A 266 -8.91 6.77 9.86
CA ASN A 266 -9.89 7.69 9.27
C ASN A 266 -9.27 8.64 8.22
N ILE A 267 -8.21 8.20 7.53
CA ILE A 267 -7.54 8.98 6.48
C ILE A 267 -8.45 9.41 5.31
N PRO A 268 -9.43 8.63 4.82
CA PRO A 268 -10.26 9.07 3.69
C PRO A 268 -11.07 10.32 4.03
N GLN A 269 -11.47 10.47 5.29
CA GLN A 269 -12.17 11.66 5.76
C GLN A 269 -11.27 12.91 5.72
N LEU A 270 -10.01 12.77 6.13
CA LEU A 270 -9.04 13.87 6.03
C LEU A 270 -8.78 14.23 4.56
N TYR A 271 -8.77 13.25 3.66
CA TYR A 271 -8.59 13.50 2.23
C TYR A 271 -9.65 14.47 1.70
N ASP A 272 -10.93 14.23 2.00
CA ASP A 272 -12.03 15.10 1.55
C ASP A 272 -11.92 16.52 2.14
N VAL A 273 -11.58 16.62 3.44
CA VAL A 273 -11.37 17.92 4.10
C VAL A 273 -10.16 18.65 3.51
N ALA A 274 -9.06 17.95 3.24
CA ALA A 274 -7.88 18.52 2.63
C ALA A 274 -8.17 19.01 1.20
N ARG A 275 -8.91 18.24 0.39
CA ARG A 275 -9.33 18.66 -0.96
C ARG A 275 -10.23 19.90 -0.93
N TYR A 276 -11.17 19.98 0.01
CA TYR A 276 -11.95 21.20 0.20
C TYR A 276 -11.06 22.42 0.50
N VAL A 277 -10.09 22.28 1.41
CA VAL A 277 -9.16 23.37 1.73
C VAL A 277 -8.27 23.74 0.54
N GLU A 278 -7.81 22.77 -0.23
CA GLU A 278 -7.01 22.99 -1.44
C GLU A 278 -7.75 23.86 -2.46
N ASP A 279 -9.03 23.58 -2.69
CA ASP A 279 -9.86 24.30 -3.65
C ASP A 279 -10.19 25.72 -3.16
N GLU A 280 -10.69 25.86 -1.93
CA GLU A 280 -11.07 27.15 -1.35
C GLU A 280 -9.87 28.11 -1.21
N ALA A 281 -8.71 27.60 -0.79
CA ALA A 281 -7.49 28.39 -0.64
C ALA A 281 -6.63 28.47 -1.90
N ARG A 282 -7.05 27.82 -3.01
CA ARG A 282 -6.34 27.76 -4.31
C ARG A 282 -4.89 27.30 -4.15
N LEU A 283 -4.69 26.24 -3.38
CA LEU A 283 -3.36 25.77 -2.98
C LEU A 283 -2.59 25.17 -4.16
N TYR A 284 -3.26 24.48 -5.08
CA TYR A 284 -2.60 23.93 -6.26
C TYR A 284 -1.87 25.01 -7.08
N GLN A 285 -2.55 26.10 -7.47
CA GLN A 285 -1.96 27.17 -8.27
C GLN A 285 -0.87 27.95 -7.52
N ARG A 286 -0.91 27.91 -6.19
CA ARG A 286 0.08 28.52 -5.32
C ARG A 286 1.34 27.66 -5.27
N PHE A 287 1.19 26.37 -4.98
CA PHE A 287 2.29 25.41 -4.91
C PHE A 287 2.95 25.18 -6.26
N GLU A 288 2.23 25.34 -7.37
CA GLU A 288 2.80 25.30 -8.73
C GLU A 288 3.97 26.29 -8.94
N LYS A 289 4.02 27.39 -8.16
CA LYS A 289 5.08 28.40 -8.24
C LYS A 289 6.34 28.04 -7.45
N LEU A 290 6.29 27.01 -6.61
CA LEU A 290 7.39 26.57 -5.75
C LEU A 290 8.27 25.54 -6.45
N THR A 291 9.46 25.25 -5.92
CA THR A 291 10.30 24.15 -6.44
C THR A 291 9.87 22.79 -5.85
N VAL A 292 10.44 21.70 -6.36
CA VAL A 292 10.21 20.36 -5.79
C VAL A 292 10.77 20.28 -4.36
N GLU A 293 11.95 20.85 -4.11
CA GLU A 293 12.60 20.87 -2.80
C GLU A 293 11.78 21.62 -1.75
N ASP A 294 11.07 22.68 -2.16
CA ASP A 294 10.19 23.45 -1.28
C ASP A 294 8.97 22.64 -0.79
N LEU A 295 8.58 21.62 -1.55
CA LEU A 295 7.34 20.87 -1.36
C LEU A 295 7.56 19.47 -0.77
N VAL A 296 8.68 18.82 -1.09
CA VAL A 296 8.91 17.38 -0.87
C VAL A 296 8.71 16.94 0.59
N GLY A 297 9.03 17.82 1.55
CA GLY A 297 8.93 17.56 2.98
C GLY A 297 7.56 17.76 3.61
N THR A 298 6.56 18.25 2.87
CA THR A 298 5.22 18.54 3.40
C THR A 298 4.19 17.51 2.93
N GLU A 299 3.34 17.03 3.84
CA GLU A 299 2.30 16.03 3.54
C GLU A 299 0.90 16.42 4.02
N CYS A 300 0.66 17.66 4.43
CA CYS A 300 -0.68 18.10 4.86
C CYS A 300 -1.72 18.06 3.72
N PHE A 301 -1.28 18.16 2.46
CA PHE A 301 -2.13 18.37 1.29
C PHE A 301 -1.83 17.34 0.18
N PRO A 302 -2.81 16.53 -0.26
CA PRO A 302 -2.66 15.62 -1.39
C PRO A 302 -2.15 16.28 -2.69
N CYS A 303 -2.59 17.49 -3.03
CA CYS A 303 -2.21 18.19 -4.26
C CYS A 303 -0.70 18.45 -4.41
N ILE A 304 0.06 18.36 -3.31
CA ILE A 304 1.52 18.46 -3.34
C ILE A 304 2.12 17.37 -4.25
N ASN A 305 1.58 16.15 -4.22
CA ASN A 305 2.04 15.08 -5.12
C ASN A 305 1.77 15.41 -6.58
N GLU A 306 0.60 15.97 -6.89
CA GLU A 306 0.23 16.38 -8.26
C GLU A 306 1.19 17.46 -8.77
N VAL A 307 1.52 18.44 -7.94
CA VAL A 307 2.46 19.51 -8.31
C VAL A 307 3.88 18.98 -8.51
N ILE A 308 4.37 18.14 -7.59
CA ILE A 308 5.71 17.53 -7.69
C ILE A 308 5.80 16.68 -8.96
N LEU A 309 4.86 15.76 -9.17
CA LEU A 309 4.86 14.87 -10.33
C LEU A 309 4.72 15.65 -11.64
N LYS A 310 3.85 16.66 -11.67
CA LYS A 310 3.71 17.55 -12.84
C LYS A 310 5.04 18.19 -13.20
N LYS A 311 5.78 18.74 -12.22
CA LYS A 311 7.09 19.36 -12.45
C LYS A 311 8.10 18.35 -12.99
N LEU A 312 8.28 17.23 -12.30
CA LEU A 312 9.25 16.21 -12.70
C LEU A 312 8.92 15.62 -14.09
N MET A 313 7.66 15.31 -14.37
CA MET A 313 7.25 14.79 -15.68
C MET A 313 7.38 15.83 -16.79
N THR A 314 7.15 17.11 -16.50
CA THR A 314 7.38 18.20 -17.47
C THR A 314 8.87 18.32 -17.77
N GLU A 315 9.75 18.32 -16.77
CA GLU A 315 11.20 18.35 -16.95
C GLU A 315 11.70 17.15 -17.75
N ILE A 316 11.23 15.94 -17.45
CA ILE A 316 11.53 14.73 -18.23
C ILE A 316 11.07 14.91 -19.69
N SER A 317 9.85 15.43 -19.90
CA SER A 317 9.29 15.70 -21.24
C SER A 317 10.10 16.76 -22.01
N ASP A 318 10.75 17.68 -21.31
CA ASP A 318 11.65 18.69 -21.86
C ASP A 318 13.12 18.22 -21.95
N HIS A 319 13.37 16.92 -21.78
CA HIS A 319 14.70 16.27 -21.82
C HIS A 319 15.65 16.63 -20.67
N ILE A 320 15.12 17.11 -19.55
CA ILE A 320 15.88 17.38 -18.33
C ILE A 320 15.59 16.25 -17.34
N ILE A 321 16.45 15.23 -17.33
CA ILE A 321 16.32 14.07 -16.43
C ILE A 321 17.40 14.13 -15.35
N ASP A 322 17.05 14.77 -14.23
CA ASP A 322 17.88 14.81 -13.02
C ASP A 322 17.63 13.56 -12.16
N VAL A 323 18.58 12.62 -12.23
CA VAL A 323 18.53 11.33 -11.54
C VAL A 323 18.48 11.49 -10.03
N ASP A 324 19.28 12.40 -9.46
CA ASP A 324 19.36 12.58 -8.01
C ASP A 324 18.08 13.23 -7.48
N THR A 325 17.57 14.24 -8.18
CA THR A 325 16.33 14.93 -7.80
C THR A 325 15.13 13.98 -7.83
N ILE A 326 14.97 13.19 -8.90
CA ILE A 326 13.89 12.20 -8.99
C ILE A 326 14.04 11.14 -7.89
N THR A 327 15.23 10.56 -7.72
CA THR A 327 15.46 9.47 -6.76
C THR A 327 15.21 9.93 -5.33
N ASN A 328 15.79 11.06 -4.92
CA ASN A 328 15.58 11.62 -3.58
C ASN A 328 14.12 12.02 -3.32
N THR A 329 13.44 12.54 -4.35
CA THR A 329 12.02 12.87 -4.25
C THR A 329 11.18 11.62 -4.05
N VAL A 330 11.33 10.60 -4.89
CA VAL A 330 10.59 9.33 -4.78
C VAL A 330 10.86 8.69 -3.42
N GLU A 331 12.13 8.61 -2.97
CA GLU A 331 12.49 8.08 -1.66
C GLU A 331 11.81 8.82 -0.52
N LYS A 332 11.76 10.15 -0.56
CA LYS A 332 11.07 10.93 0.48
C LYS A 332 9.55 10.78 0.39
N ARG A 333 8.96 10.79 -0.80
CA ARG A 333 7.50 10.72 -0.97
C ARG A 333 6.93 9.34 -0.64
N ARG A 334 7.68 8.26 -0.88
CA ARG A 334 7.32 6.88 -0.48
C ARG A 334 7.11 6.71 1.04
N THR A 335 7.67 7.60 1.86
CA THR A 335 7.47 7.58 3.32
C THR A 335 6.29 8.43 3.79
N CYS A 336 5.71 9.25 2.91
CA CYS A 336 4.57 10.10 3.21
C CYS A 336 3.23 9.38 3.06
N VAL A 337 2.23 9.85 3.80
CA VAL A 337 0.92 9.22 3.92
C VAL A 337 0.13 9.22 2.59
N TRP A 338 0.20 10.30 1.81
CA TRP A 338 -0.50 10.41 0.52
C TRP A 338 0.25 9.77 -0.66
N TYR A 339 1.11 8.78 -0.45
CA TYR A 339 1.87 8.15 -1.52
C TYR A 339 1.02 7.22 -2.40
N GLU A 340 0.23 6.35 -1.78
CA GLU A 340 -0.47 5.23 -2.43
C GLU A 340 -1.30 5.64 -3.66
N PRO A 341 -2.11 6.74 -3.65
CA PRO A 341 -2.86 7.15 -4.83
C PRO A 341 -1.98 7.58 -6.03
N PHE A 342 -0.68 7.82 -5.79
CA PHE A 342 0.28 8.33 -6.78
C PHE A 342 1.44 7.34 -7.04
N GLU A 343 1.41 6.14 -6.45
CA GLU A 343 2.53 5.20 -6.47
C GLU A 343 2.97 4.85 -7.90
N ASN A 344 2.01 4.62 -8.80
CA ASN A 344 2.28 4.24 -10.19
C ASN A 344 3.09 5.32 -10.92
N PHE A 345 2.83 6.59 -10.63
CA PHE A 345 3.53 7.70 -11.25
C PHE A 345 4.96 7.84 -10.70
N TYR A 346 5.14 7.75 -9.38
CA TYR A 346 6.46 7.81 -8.75
C TYR A 346 7.33 6.61 -9.11
N ASP A 347 6.78 5.39 -9.07
CA ASP A 347 7.49 4.17 -9.46
C ASP A 347 7.90 4.23 -10.94
N GLY A 348 7.03 4.77 -11.80
CA GLY A 348 7.33 5.00 -13.21
C GLY A 348 8.51 5.94 -13.42
N ILE A 349 8.45 7.16 -12.87
CA ILE A 349 9.56 8.13 -13.04
C ILE A 349 10.87 7.66 -12.36
N LEU A 350 10.78 6.83 -11.31
CA LEU A 350 11.97 6.18 -10.74
C LEU A 350 12.65 5.27 -11.76
N GLN A 351 11.88 4.51 -12.54
CA GLN A 351 12.47 3.71 -13.63
C GLN A 351 13.07 4.58 -14.73
N VAL A 352 12.50 5.75 -15.02
CA VAL A 352 13.12 6.73 -15.94
C VAL A 352 14.48 7.19 -15.41
N ALA A 353 14.58 7.47 -14.11
CA ALA A 353 15.85 7.82 -13.47
C ALA A 353 16.87 6.67 -13.55
N ASN A 354 16.44 5.42 -13.32
CA ASN A 354 17.30 4.24 -13.46
C ASN A 354 17.80 4.06 -14.89
N MET A 355 16.93 4.19 -15.90
CA MET A 355 17.31 4.14 -17.32
C MET A 355 18.28 5.26 -17.67
N GLN A 356 18.08 6.47 -17.14
CA GLN A 356 18.98 7.60 -17.35
C GLN A 356 20.34 7.42 -16.67
N SER A 357 20.39 6.80 -15.48
CA SER A 357 21.66 6.44 -14.82
C SER A 357 22.43 5.44 -15.69
N PHE A 358 21.75 4.39 -16.13
CA PHE A 358 22.31 3.39 -17.04
C PHE A 358 22.83 4.02 -18.34
N PHE A 359 22.09 4.97 -18.92
CA PHE A 359 22.54 5.76 -20.07
C PHE A 359 23.81 6.55 -19.80
N LYS A 360 23.91 7.23 -18.65
CA LYS A 360 25.09 8.02 -18.29
C LYS A 360 26.33 7.12 -18.11
N GLU A 361 26.16 5.97 -17.46
CA GLU A 361 27.21 4.95 -17.27
C GLU A 361 27.73 4.39 -18.61
N HIS A 362 26.87 4.32 -19.63
CA HIS A 362 27.18 3.78 -20.96
C HIS A 362 27.16 4.84 -22.07
N SER A 363 27.41 6.10 -21.71
CA SER A 363 27.31 7.24 -22.63
C SER A 363 28.30 7.21 -23.81
N ALA A 364 29.34 6.39 -23.73
CA ALA A 364 30.25 6.14 -24.84
C ALA A 364 29.64 5.27 -25.95
N GLY A 365 28.47 4.67 -25.73
CA GLY A 365 27.82 3.70 -26.62
C GLY A 365 28.42 2.29 -26.50
N PHE A 366 27.98 1.39 -27.37
CA PHE A 366 28.35 -0.03 -27.35
C PHE A 366 29.30 -0.35 -28.51
N HIS A 367 30.56 -0.72 -28.19
CA HIS A 367 31.62 -0.96 -29.20
C HIS A 367 32.42 -2.25 -29.00
N THR A 368 31.92 -3.17 -28.17
CA THR A 368 32.57 -4.45 -27.88
C THR A 368 32.67 -5.30 -29.16
N ALA A 369 33.87 -5.78 -29.49
CA ALA A 369 34.18 -6.38 -30.79
C ALA A 369 33.97 -7.90 -30.89
N GLU A 370 33.67 -8.59 -29.79
CA GLU A 370 33.47 -10.05 -29.75
C GLU A 370 32.06 -10.40 -29.27
N ALA A 371 31.38 -11.31 -29.97
CA ALA A 371 29.99 -11.67 -29.67
C ALA A 371 29.85 -12.27 -28.27
N LYS A 372 30.77 -13.16 -27.87
CA LYS A 372 30.81 -13.73 -26.52
C LYS A 372 30.99 -12.68 -25.41
N SER A 373 31.68 -11.58 -25.71
CA SER A 373 31.92 -10.49 -24.75
C SER A 373 30.66 -9.65 -24.58
N ILE A 374 29.96 -9.30 -25.68
CA ILE A 374 28.64 -8.66 -25.61
C ILE A 374 27.64 -9.54 -24.87
N TRP A 375 27.64 -10.86 -25.14
CA TRP A 375 26.78 -11.83 -24.44
C TRP A 375 26.98 -11.76 -22.93
N LYS A 376 28.25 -11.75 -22.49
CA LYS A 376 28.63 -11.64 -21.09
C LYS A 376 28.16 -10.31 -20.49
N GLU A 377 28.47 -9.19 -21.12
CA GLU A 377 28.05 -7.84 -20.70
C GLU A 377 26.52 -7.75 -20.55
N TYR A 378 25.78 -8.33 -21.50
CA TYR A 378 24.33 -8.38 -21.43
C TYR A 378 23.82 -9.15 -20.22
N THR A 379 24.40 -10.30 -19.93
CA THR A 379 24.01 -11.13 -18.77
C THR A 379 24.49 -10.59 -17.42
N GLU A 380 25.51 -9.74 -17.40
CA GLU A 380 26.04 -9.13 -16.17
C GLU A 380 25.35 -7.80 -15.83
N SER A 381 25.09 -6.94 -16.83
CA SER A 381 24.52 -5.61 -16.59
C SER A 381 23.48 -5.14 -17.61
N TYR A 382 23.63 -5.40 -18.92
CA TYR A 382 22.74 -4.72 -19.88
C TYR A 382 21.28 -5.18 -19.82
N TYR A 383 20.99 -6.38 -19.32
CA TYR A 383 19.62 -6.83 -19.08
C TYR A 383 18.85 -5.91 -18.13
N GLN A 384 19.53 -5.13 -17.28
CA GLN A 384 18.89 -4.18 -16.35
C GLN A 384 18.08 -3.11 -17.09
N MET A 385 18.53 -2.70 -18.27
CA MET A 385 17.77 -1.76 -19.09
C MET A 385 16.42 -2.35 -19.54
N ASP A 386 16.38 -3.65 -19.86
CA ASP A 386 15.14 -4.37 -20.17
C ASP A 386 14.24 -4.52 -18.93
N THR A 387 14.82 -4.64 -17.73
CA THR A 387 14.09 -4.61 -16.45
C THR A 387 13.46 -3.25 -16.20
N TYR A 388 14.22 -2.16 -16.26
CA TYR A 388 13.70 -0.81 -16.01
C TYR A 388 12.61 -0.44 -17.01
N TYR A 389 12.79 -0.79 -18.28
CA TYR A 389 11.79 -0.58 -19.32
C TYR A 389 10.49 -1.36 -19.05
N ARG A 390 10.59 -2.63 -18.63
CA ARG A 390 9.42 -3.44 -18.24
C ARG A 390 8.70 -2.84 -17.03
N LEU A 391 9.44 -2.49 -15.99
CA LEU A 391 8.88 -1.94 -14.74
C LEU A 391 8.22 -0.59 -14.98
N PHE A 392 8.80 0.27 -15.83
CA PHE A 392 8.17 1.52 -16.25
C PHE A 392 6.82 1.28 -16.90
N HIS A 393 6.78 0.39 -17.91
CA HIS A 393 5.55 0.11 -18.64
C HIS A 393 4.50 -0.60 -17.78
N LEU A 394 4.91 -1.39 -16.79
CA LEU A 394 4.00 -1.95 -15.80
C LEU A 394 3.33 -0.83 -14.96
N SER A 395 4.13 0.10 -14.46
CA SER A 395 3.62 1.27 -13.72
C SER A 395 2.72 2.16 -14.59
N PHE A 396 3.10 2.35 -15.86
CA PHE A 396 2.28 3.08 -16.83
C PHE A 396 0.93 2.37 -17.06
N GLN A 397 0.91 1.06 -17.28
CA GLN A 397 -0.33 0.31 -17.46
C GLN A 397 -1.26 0.41 -16.25
N LYS A 398 -0.73 0.27 -15.03
CA LYS A 398 -1.50 0.46 -13.80
C LYS A 398 -2.07 1.87 -13.68
N SER A 399 -1.31 2.89 -14.11
CA SER A 399 -1.81 4.28 -14.11
C SER A 399 -3.01 4.49 -15.06
N LEU A 400 -3.13 3.70 -16.13
CA LEU A 400 -4.29 3.78 -17.03
C LEU A 400 -5.60 3.29 -16.39
N GLU A 401 -5.51 2.52 -15.30
CA GLU A 401 -6.66 2.06 -14.50
C GLU A 401 -6.99 3.03 -13.35
N ALA A 402 -6.12 4.00 -13.06
CA ALA A 402 -6.21 4.97 -11.97
C ALA A 402 -6.03 6.41 -12.50
N SER A 403 -7.03 6.89 -13.25
CA SER A 403 -6.95 8.20 -13.94
C SER A 403 -6.72 9.37 -12.99
N ASN A 404 -5.75 10.22 -13.33
CA ASN A 404 -5.53 11.52 -12.74
C ASN A 404 -5.49 12.59 -13.84
N ILE A 405 -6.50 13.46 -13.87
CA ILE A 405 -6.71 14.48 -14.93
C ILE A 405 -5.47 15.37 -15.15
N LEU A 406 -4.66 15.61 -14.10
CA LEU A 406 -3.50 16.49 -14.18
C LEU A 406 -2.23 15.79 -14.66
N LEU A 407 -2.13 14.47 -14.48
CA LEU A 407 -0.89 13.71 -14.69
C LEU A 407 -0.98 12.78 -15.91
N ASP A 408 -2.18 12.33 -16.30
CA ASP A 408 -2.36 11.30 -17.33
C ASP A 408 -1.71 11.66 -18.67
N ASP A 409 -1.79 12.91 -19.13
CA ASP A 409 -1.19 13.33 -20.40
C ASP A 409 0.33 13.57 -20.29
N LEU A 410 0.78 14.09 -19.15
CA LEU A 410 2.21 14.23 -18.88
C LEU A 410 2.90 12.88 -18.83
N PHE A 411 2.27 11.87 -18.22
CA PHE A 411 2.86 10.55 -18.14
C PHE A 411 2.95 9.88 -19.52
N LYS A 412 1.98 10.13 -20.42
CA LYS A 412 2.10 9.72 -21.84
C LYS A 412 3.28 10.39 -22.55
N HIS A 413 3.55 11.67 -22.27
CA HIS A 413 4.76 12.33 -22.81
C HIS A 413 6.06 11.74 -22.25
N VAL A 414 6.07 11.31 -20.99
CA VAL A 414 7.20 10.56 -20.42
C VAL A 414 7.38 9.21 -21.13
N VAL A 415 6.30 8.51 -21.49
CA VAL A 415 6.39 7.28 -22.30
C VAL A 415 7.14 7.53 -23.61
N ASP A 416 6.87 8.64 -24.31
CA ASP A 416 7.59 8.99 -25.55
C ASP A 416 9.12 9.10 -25.33
N LYS A 417 9.55 9.60 -24.17
CA LYS A 417 10.98 9.69 -23.81
C LYS A 417 11.58 8.33 -23.50
N VAL A 418 10.86 7.50 -22.74
CA VAL A 418 11.28 6.13 -22.44
C VAL A 418 11.43 5.32 -23.72
N GLU A 419 10.48 5.45 -24.64
CA GLU A 419 10.53 4.83 -25.98
C GLU A 419 11.70 5.37 -26.81
N GLY A 420 11.98 6.67 -26.71
CA GLY A 420 13.17 7.29 -27.31
C GLY A 420 14.46 6.62 -26.85
N LEU A 421 14.65 6.57 -25.53
CA LEU A 421 15.86 6.03 -24.89
C LEU A 421 16.02 4.52 -25.13
N TYR A 422 14.93 3.76 -25.06
CA TYR A 422 14.99 2.32 -25.23
C TYR A 422 15.11 1.91 -26.72
N ASN A 423 14.25 2.41 -27.60
CA ASN A 423 14.23 1.95 -29.00
C ASN A 423 15.39 2.52 -29.82
N HIS A 424 15.71 3.81 -29.67
CA HIS A 424 16.69 4.46 -30.56
C HIS A 424 18.11 4.33 -30.04
N TRP A 425 18.32 4.49 -28.73
CA TRP A 425 19.65 4.37 -28.14
C TRP A 425 19.96 2.92 -27.75
N PHE A 426 19.23 2.33 -26.81
CA PHE A 426 19.58 0.99 -26.31
C PHE A 426 19.46 -0.09 -27.39
N LEU A 427 18.26 -0.34 -27.91
CA LEU A 427 18.06 -1.34 -28.96
C LEU A 427 18.74 -0.96 -30.28
N GLY A 428 18.81 0.32 -30.61
CA GLY A 428 19.47 0.82 -31.82
C GLY A 428 20.97 0.59 -31.79
N GLU A 429 21.68 1.12 -30.80
CA GLU A 429 23.14 1.01 -30.72
C GLU A 429 23.61 -0.39 -30.33
N LEU A 430 23.06 -0.98 -29.25
CA LEU A 430 23.44 -2.33 -28.82
C LEU A 430 23.04 -3.35 -29.88
N GLY A 431 21.85 -3.23 -30.46
CA GLY A 431 21.36 -4.14 -31.49
C GLY A 431 22.18 -4.08 -32.77
N ASN A 432 22.66 -2.90 -33.17
CA ASN A 432 23.55 -2.75 -34.32
C ASN A 432 24.92 -3.40 -34.05
N ASN A 433 25.57 -3.05 -32.93
CA ASN A 433 26.86 -3.64 -32.55
C ASN A 433 26.76 -5.17 -32.47
N TRP A 434 25.74 -5.68 -31.76
CA TRP A 434 25.48 -7.11 -31.66
C TRP A 434 25.30 -7.77 -33.03
N SER A 435 24.45 -7.21 -33.90
CA SER A 435 24.16 -7.78 -35.21
C SER A 435 25.38 -7.79 -36.13
N ASP A 436 26.26 -6.79 -36.02
CA ASP A 436 27.50 -6.72 -36.79
C ASP A 436 28.50 -7.77 -36.31
N VAL A 437 28.71 -7.85 -35.01
CA VAL A 437 29.74 -8.70 -34.41
C VAL A 437 29.38 -10.18 -34.48
N CYS A 438 28.09 -10.56 -34.34
CA CYS A 438 27.69 -11.96 -34.43
C CYS A 438 27.46 -12.46 -35.87
N ALA A 439 27.46 -11.58 -36.88
CA ALA A 439 27.05 -11.90 -38.25
C ALA A 439 27.79 -13.10 -38.86
N ASP A 440 29.12 -13.07 -38.84
CA ASP A 440 29.95 -14.10 -39.46
C ASP A 440 29.82 -15.45 -38.75
N GLU A 441 29.74 -15.43 -37.41
CA GLU A 441 29.56 -16.64 -36.61
C GLU A 441 28.18 -17.27 -36.82
N LEU A 442 27.12 -16.46 -36.84
CA LEU A 442 25.77 -16.95 -37.13
C LEU A 442 25.66 -17.47 -38.57
N ALA A 443 26.25 -16.80 -39.56
CA ALA A 443 26.26 -17.28 -40.94
C ALA A 443 27.05 -18.60 -41.11
N THR A 444 28.17 -18.75 -40.40
CA THR A 444 29.10 -19.88 -40.57
C THR A 444 28.75 -21.09 -39.70
N TYR A 445 28.23 -20.86 -38.51
CA TYR A 445 27.99 -21.87 -37.48
C TYR A 445 26.54 -21.93 -36.99
N GLY A 446 25.75 -20.88 -37.20
CA GLY A 446 24.37 -20.77 -36.68
C GLY A 446 24.31 -20.44 -35.20
N LYS A 447 25.48 -20.15 -34.61
CA LYS A 447 25.66 -19.90 -33.19
C LYS A 447 26.90 -19.08 -32.93
N VAL A 448 26.89 -18.41 -31.79
CA VAL A 448 28.04 -17.75 -31.22
C VAL A 448 28.94 -18.78 -30.54
N LEU A 449 30.23 -18.75 -30.87
CA LEU A 449 31.22 -19.66 -30.33
C LEU A 449 31.50 -19.32 -28.85
N GLU A 450 31.93 -20.33 -28.09
CA GLU A 450 32.26 -20.20 -26.66
C GLU A 450 31.08 -19.76 -25.75
N VAL A 451 29.85 -19.72 -26.28
CA VAL A 451 28.61 -19.56 -25.51
C VAL A 451 27.93 -20.93 -25.35
N PRO A 452 27.39 -21.27 -24.16
CA PRO A 452 26.62 -22.51 -23.97
C PRO A 452 25.42 -22.58 -24.93
N GLN A 453 25.16 -23.74 -25.52
CA GLN A 453 24.09 -23.92 -26.51
C GLN A 453 22.88 -24.61 -25.90
N GLN A 454 21.68 -24.17 -26.24
CA GLN A 454 20.43 -24.78 -25.74
C GLN A 454 20.30 -26.25 -26.17
N GLU A 455 20.81 -26.62 -27.34
CA GLU A 455 20.86 -28.01 -27.83
C GLU A 455 21.64 -28.94 -26.89
N ASP A 456 22.59 -28.41 -26.12
CA ASP A 456 23.40 -29.19 -25.19
C ASP A 456 22.75 -29.31 -23.80
N PHE A 457 21.60 -28.69 -23.55
CA PHE A 457 20.99 -28.57 -22.23
C PHE A 457 20.73 -29.93 -21.57
N TYR A 458 20.03 -30.85 -22.25
CA TYR A 458 19.72 -32.16 -21.68
C TYR A 458 20.99 -32.93 -21.34
N ARG A 459 21.92 -33.00 -22.30
CA ARG A 459 23.19 -33.74 -22.14
C ARG A 459 24.05 -33.18 -21.01
N SER A 460 24.16 -31.86 -20.93
CA SER A 460 25.05 -31.19 -19.97
C SER A 460 24.48 -31.05 -18.57
N ARG A 461 23.16 -30.92 -18.42
CA ARG A 461 22.52 -30.60 -17.13
C ARG A 461 21.72 -31.74 -16.52
N ILE A 462 21.19 -32.65 -17.35
CA ILE A 462 20.23 -33.68 -16.90
C ILE A 462 20.88 -35.05 -16.97
N GLN A 463 21.39 -35.44 -18.14
CA GLN A 463 22.05 -36.74 -18.32
C GLN A 463 23.29 -36.88 -17.43
N ALA A 464 23.96 -35.77 -17.10
CA ALA A 464 25.11 -35.74 -16.21
C ALA A 464 24.75 -35.78 -14.70
N SER A 465 23.46 -35.75 -14.35
CA SER A 465 23.00 -35.78 -12.95
C SER A 465 22.68 -37.20 -12.50
N ASP A 466 23.28 -37.63 -11.39
CA ASP A 466 22.97 -38.91 -10.72
C ASP A 466 21.74 -38.82 -9.78
N THR A 467 21.06 -37.68 -9.77
CA THR A 467 19.95 -37.39 -8.85
C THR A 467 18.70 -36.97 -9.61
N LYS A 468 17.54 -37.13 -8.96
CA LYS A 468 16.26 -36.66 -9.50
C LYS A 468 16.29 -35.16 -9.82
N VAL A 469 15.93 -34.80 -11.05
CA VAL A 469 15.90 -33.42 -11.55
C VAL A 469 14.49 -33.03 -11.98
N PHE A 470 14.06 -31.86 -11.54
CA PHE A 470 12.87 -31.18 -12.06
C PHE A 470 13.33 -30.10 -13.03
N VAL A 471 12.73 -30.05 -14.21
CA VAL A 471 12.97 -29.03 -15.23
C VAL A 471 11.69 -28.26 -15.47
N ILE A 472 11.69 -26.97 -15.21
CA ILE A 472 10.59 -26.07 -15.52
C ILE A 472 10.98 -25.27 -16.76
N ILE A 473 10.17 -25.35 -17.81
CA ILE A 473 10.37 -24.58 -19.04
C ILE A 473 9.25 -23.55 -19.13
N SER A 474 9.60 -22.28 -18.99
CA SER A 474 8.68 -21.16 -19.16
C SER A 474 8.81 -20.59 -20.57
N ASP A 475 7.77 -20.76 -21.38
CA ASP A 475 7.67 -20.25 -22.74
C ASP A 475 7.85 -18.73 -22.76
N ALA A 476 8.67 -18.24 -23.69
CA ALA A 476 8.98 -16.81 -23.88
C ALA A 476 9.54 -16.07 -22.64
N MET A 477 10.33 -16.70 -21.78
CA MET A 477 10.92 -16.04 -20.61
C MET A 477 12.26 -15.36 -20.94
N ARG A 478 12.32 -14.01 -20.84
CA ARG A 478 13.57 -13.24 -21.01
C ARG A 478 14.54 -13.43 -19.84
N TYR A 479 15.82 -13.24 -20.11
CA TYR A 479 16.89 -13.27 -19.10
C TYR A 479 16.61 -12.34 -17.90
N GLU A 480 16.14 -11.11 -18.14
CA GLU A 480 15.87 -10.13 -17.07
C GLU A 480 14.75 -10.55 -16.11
N VAL A 481 13.72 -11.23 -16.63
CA VAL A 481 12.61 -11.77 -15.82
C VAL A 481 13.15 -12.86 -14.91
N ALA A 482 14.02 -13.72 -15.46
CA ALA A 482 14.66 -14.79 -14.73
C ALA A 482 15.67 -14.27 -13.69
N ALA A 483 16.39 -13.19 -13.99
CA ALA A 483 17.27 -12.53 -13.02
C ALA A 483 16.46 -12.02 -11.81
N THR A 484 15.34 -11.32 -12.07
CA THR A 484 14.41 -10.88 -11.03
C THR A 484 13.89 -12.06 -10.19
N MET A 485 13.51 -13.16 -10.86
CA MET A 485 13.01 -14.35 -10.19
C MET A 485 14.10 -15.06 -9.35
N ALA A 486 15.31 -15.20 -9.87
CA ALA A 486 16.43 -15.85 -9.20
C ALA A 486 16.77 -15.11 -7.89
N ASP A 487 16.79 -13.79 -7.96
CA ASP A 487 16.97 -12.90 -6.81
C ASP A 487 15.87 -13.09 -5.76
N GLN A 488 14.60 -13.14 -6.17
CA GLN A 488 13.48 -13.39 -5.27
C GLN A 488 13.53 -14.80 -4.66
N LEU A 489 13.87 -15.83 -5.44
CA LEU A 489 14.03 -17.19 -4.92
C LEU A 489 15.14 -17.26 -3.88
N GLN A 490 16.28 -16.63 -4.16
CA GLN A 490 17.42 -16.62 -3.26
C GLN A 490 17.10 -15.92 -1.93
N ARG A 491 16.30 -14.84 -1.98
CA ARG A 491 15.81 -14.12 -0.80
C ARG A 491 14.72 -14.87 -0.06
N GLU A 492 13.73 -15.42 -0.73
CA GLU A 492 12.53 -15.91 -0.04
C GLU A 492 12.59 -17.39 0.38
N THR A 493 13.68 -18.09 0.04
CA THR A 493 13.77 -19.55 0.25
C THR A 493 15.11 -20.00 0.82
N GLN A 494 15.08 -21.11 1.56
CA GLN A 494 16.28 -21.77 2.07
C GLN A 494 16.98 -22.57 0.96
N SER A 495 17.64 -21.86 0.05
CA SER A 495 18.20 -22.46 -1.16
C SER A 495 19.53 -21.83 -1.59
N LYS A 496 20.21 -22.55 -2.47
CA LYS A 496 21.28 -22.02 -3.30
C LYS A 496 20.71 -21.82 -4.70
N VAL A 497 20.76 -20.58 -5.18
CA VAL A 497 20.28 -20.20 -6.51
C VAL A 497 21.46 -19.63 -7.30
N SER A 498 21.60 -20.06 -8.55
CA SER A 498 22.50 -19.43 -9.50
C SER A 498 21.81 -19.29 -10.84
N ILE A 499 22.05 -18.16 -11.52
CA ILE A 499 21.59 -17.91 -12.87
C ILE A 499 22.77 -17.94 -13.83
N SER A 500 22.57 -18.62 -14.95
CA SER A 500 23.45 -18.61 -16.12
C SER A 500 22.62 -18.46 -17.38
N SER A 501 23.25 -18.46 -18.55
CA SER A 501 22.55 -18.33 -19.83
C SER A 501 23.02 -19.38 -20.84
N MET A 502 22.20 -19.59 -21.86
CA MET A 502 22.53 -20.36 -23.04
C MET A 502 21.88 -19.74 -24.27
N GLN A 503 22.40 -20.06 -25.44
CA GLN A 503 21.88 -19.59 -26.71
C GLN A 503 20.70 -20.43 -27.17
N SER A 504 19.55 -19.77 -27.37
CA SER A 504 18.42 -20.35 -28.08
C SER A 504 18.82 -20.84 -29.47
N ILE A 505 18.29 -21.99 -29.89
CA ILE A 505 18.43 -22.48 -31.25
C ILE A 505 17.70 -21.55 -32.23
N PHE A 506 18.28 -21.33 -33.41
CA PHE A 506 17.64 -20.53 -34.45
C PHE A 506 16.69 -21.37 -35.33
N PRO A 507 15.49 -20.87 -35.67
CA PRO A 507 14.81 -19.69 -35.13
C PRO A 507 14.41 -19.81 -33.66
N SER A 508 14.55 -18.73 -32.90
CA SER A 508 14.21 -18.63 -31.46
C SER A 508 12.69 -18.62 -31.24
N THR A 509 12.06 -19.74 -31.56
CA THR A 509 10.61 -19.97 -31.50
C THR A 509 10.32 -21.25 -30.75
N THR A 510 9.11 -21.35 -30.18
CA THR A 510 8.70 -22.46 -29.33
C THR A 510 9.02 -23.83 -29.91
N LYS A 511 8.74 -24.04 -31.21
CA LYS A 511 8.93 -25.36 -31.83
C LYS A 511 10.39 -25.81 -31.89
N PHE A 512 11.33 -24.89 -32.08
CA PHE A 512 12.76 -25.21 -32.13
C PHE A 512 13.34 -25.22 -30.71
N GLY A 513 13.05 -24.20 -29.90
CA GLY A 513 13.57 -24.11 -28.53
C GLY A 513 13.13 -25.28 -27.65
N MET A 514 11.84 -25.66 -27.72
CA MET A 514 11.33 -26.83 -26.98
C MET A 514 11.94 -28.15 -27.48
N ALA A 515 12.31 -28.24 -28.77
CA ALA A 515 12.98 -29.42 -29.31
C ALA A 515 14.43 -29.50 -28.82
N ALA A 516 15.15 -28.38 -28.76
CA ALA A 516 16.53 -28.31 -28.30
C ALA A 516 16.69 -28.69 -26.81
N LEU A 517 15.65 -28.51 -25.99
CA LEU A 517 15.64 -28.88 -24.57
C LEU A 517 15.36 -30.38 -24.32
N LEU A 518 15.02 -31.16 -25.34
CA LEU A 518 14.76 -32.60 -25.24
C LEU A 518 16.05 -33.41 -25.47
N PRO A 519 16.11 -34.69 -25.04
CA PRO A 519 17.22 -35.56 -25.39
C PRO A 519 17.26 -35.81 -26.90
N HIS A 520 18.42 -35.60 -27.51
CA HIS A 520 18.66 -35.87 -28.93
C HIS A 520 20.15 -36.04 -29.22
N LYS A 521 20.47 -36.72 -30.31
CA LYS A 521 21.80 -36.68 -30.95
C LYS A 521 21.83 -35.71 -32.12
N GLU A 522 20.72 -35.62 -32.85
CA GLU A 522 20.54 -34.70 -33.96
C GLU A 522 19.11 -34.15 -34.00
N LEU A 523 19.01 -32.85 -34.32
CA LEU A 523 17.74 -32.21 -34.68
C LEU A 523 17.65 -32.06 -36.19
N THR A 524 16.54 -32.52 -36.75
CA THR A 524 16.24 -32.42 -38.19
C THR A 524 14.89 -31.77 -38.41
N VAL A 525 14.59 -31.40 -39.65
CA VAL A 525 13.27 -30.87 -40.03
C VAL A 525 12.68 -31.64 -41.19
N GLU A 526 11.37 -31.73 -41.20
CA GLU A 526 10.57 -32.23 -42.31
C GLU A 526 9.44 -31.23 -42.63
N VAL A 527 9.07 -31.11 -43.90
CA VAL A 527 7.88 -30.35 -44.30
C VAL A 527 6.73 -31.33 -44.46
N ARG A 528 5.73 -31.25 -43.58
CA ARG A 528 4.48 -32.02 -43.68
C ARG A 528 3.31 -31.06 -43.82
N ASN A 529 2.52 -31.22 -44.88
CA ASN A 529 1.36 -30.36 -45.19
C ASN A 529 1.73 -28.85 -45.15
N ASP A 530 2.84 -28.48 -45.79
CA ASP A 530 3.39 -27.11 -45.81
C ASP A 530 3.81 -26.52 -44.46
N ILE A 531 3.88 -27.34 -43.39
CA ILE A 531 4.34 -26.95 -42.06
C ILE A 531 5.70 -27.59 -41.79
N LEU A 532 6.68 -26.76 -41.41
CA LEU A 532 8.00 -27.23 -41.02
C LEU A 532 7.97 -27.77 -39.59
N THR A 533 8.16 -29.09 -39.45
CA THR A 533 8.15 -29.82 -38.18
C THR A 533 9.57 -30.17 -37.77
N VAL A 534 9.90 -30.00 -36.49
CA VAL A 534 11.21 -30.37 -35.92
C VAL A 534 11.14 -31.79 -35.38
N LEU A 535 12.20 -32.56 -35.64
CA LEU A 535 12.35 -33.93 -35.19
C LEU A 535 13.62 -34.09 -34.34
N ALA A 536 13.53 -34.83 -33.25
CA ALA A 536 14.65 -35.30 -32.44
C ALA A 536 14.89 -36.78 -32.77
N ASP A 537 16.05 -37.10 -33.36
CA ASP A 537 16.41 -38.46 -33.78
C ASP A 537 15.30 -39.17 -34.60
N GLY A 538 14.64 -38.40 -35.48
CA GLY A 538 13.53 -38.86 -36.33
C GLY A 538 12.14 -38.91 -35.66
N GLN A 539 12.03 -38.56 -34.37
CA GLN A 539 10.76 -38.49 -33.64
C GLN A 539 10.24 -37.05 -33.55
N SER A 540 8.93 -36.85 -33.67
CA SER A 540 8.34 -35.52 -33.52
C SER A 540 8.52 -34.95 -32.10
N THR A 541 8.79 -33.65 -32.01
CA THR A 541 8.93 -32.90 -30.74
C THR A 541 7.73 -32.00 -30.44
N ALA A 542 6.64 -32.15 -31.20
CA ALA A 542 5.38 -31.49 -30.90
C ALA A 542 4.89 -31.87 -29.49
N SER A 543 4.10 -30.99 -28.86
CA SER A 543 3.75 -31.06 -27.43
C SER A 543 3.28 -32.44 -26.95
N THR A 544 2.49 -33.16 -27.75
CA THR A 544 1.97 -34.50 -27.43
C THR A 544 3.01 -35.63 -27.49
N TYR A 545 4.18 -35.38 -28.07
CA TYR A 545 5.26 -36.38 -28.24
C TYR A 545 6.45 -36.15 -27.32
N ARG A 546 6.55 -35.00 -26.64
CA ARG A 546 7.69 -34.65 -25.77
C ARG A 546 7.92 -35.67 -24.64
N ASP A 547 6.83 -36.15 -24.01
CA ASP A 547 6.88 -37.22 -23.01
C ASP A 547 7.50 -38.51 -23.56
N LYS A 548 7.15 -38.88 -24.80
CA LYS A 548 7.67 -40.07 -25.47
C LYS A 548 9.15 -39.93 -25.81
N VAL A 549 9.59 -38.75 -26.23
CA VAL A 549 11.01 -38.46 -26.51
C VAL A 549 11.84 -38.64 -25.24
N LEU A 550 11.41 -38.04 -24.12
CA LEU A 550 12.08 -38.19 -22.82
C LEU A 550 12.17 -39.66 -22.38
N LYS A 551 11.05 -40.40 -22.48
CA LYS A 551 10.99 -41.83 -22.11
C LYS A 551 11.84 -42.75 -22.99
N THR A 552 12.24 -42.30 -24.17
CA THR A 552 13.14 -43.06 -25.04
C THR A 552 14.57 -43.06 -24.48
N GLU A 553 15.01 -41.96 -23.87
CA GLU A 553 16.32 -41.84 -23.23
C GLU A 553 16.29 -42.43 -21.80
N ASP A 554 15.29 -42.08 -21.01
CA ASP A 554 15.08 -42.64 -19.67
C ASP A 554 13.59 -42.90 -19.41
N SER A 555 13.24 -44.18 -19.28
CA SER A 555 11.87 -44.64 -18.99
C SER A 555 11.28 -44.08 -17.69
N ALA A 556 12.11 -43.62 -16.75
CA ALA A 556 11.73 -42.92 -15.53
C ALA A 556 11.57 -41.40 -15.74
N SER A 557 11.21 -40.97 -16.95
CA SER A 557 10.91 -39.57 -17.27
C SER A 557 9.41 -39.29 -17.43
N VAL A 558 8.99 -38.07 -17.14
CA VAL A 558 7.62 -37.60 -17.42
C VAL A 558 7.60 -36.13 -17.86
N ALA A 559 6.73 -35.81 -18.82
CA ALA A 559 6.40 -34.42 -19.18
C ALA A 559 4.99 -34.05 -18.70
N LEU A 560 4.88 -32.91 -18.01
CA LEU A 560 3.66 -32.39 -17.38
C LEU A 560 3.44 -30.93 -17.79
N LYS A 561 2.19 -30.45 -17.67
CA LYS A 561 1.85 -29.03 -17.83
C LYS A 561 1.57 -28.38 -16.49
N TYR A 562 1.96 -27.13 -16.33
CA TYR A 562 1.71 -26.34 -15.12
C TYR A 562 0.23 -26.32 -14.74
N ASN A 563 -0.64 -25.98 -15.70
CA ASN A 563 -2.10 -25.89 -15.49
C ASN A 563 -2.73 -27.22 -15.03
N ASP A 564 -2.21 -28.35 -15.51
CA ASP A 564 -2.67 -29.68 -15.11
C ASP A 564 -2.24 -30.02 -13.68
N ILE A 565 -1.09 -29.52 -13.21
CA ILE A 565 -0.58 -29.75 -11.85
C ILE A 565 -1.29 -28.88 -10.82
N ILE A 566 -1.50 -27.59 -11.14
CA ILE A 566 -1.96 -26.62 -10.15
C ILE A 566 -3.44 -26.83 -9.78
N ALA A 567 -4.25 -27.34 -10.71
CA ALA A 567 -5.65 -27.65 -10.50
C ALA A 567 -5.89 -28.96 -9.71
N MET A 568 -4.89 -29.85 -9.63
CA MET A 568 -5.01 -31.16 -8.98
C MET A 568 -4.88 -31.09 -7.45
N LYS A 569 -5.48 -32.06 -6.77
CA LYS A 569 -5.26 -32.25 -5.32
C LYS A 569 -3.83 -32.73 -5.08
N ARG A 570 -3.26 -32.37 -3.92
CA ARG A 570 -1.90 -32.76 -3.50
C ARG A 570 -1.56 -34.23 -3.77
N ALA A 571 -2.43 -35.17 -3.37
CA ALA A 571 -2.19 -36.60 -3.55
C ALA A 571 -2.12 -37.04 -5.02
N GLU A 572 -2.93 -36.43 -5.89
CA GLU A 572 -2.99 -36.73 -7.33
C GLU A 572 -1.71 -36.24 -8.02
N ARG A 573 -1.31 -34.98 -7.78
CA ARG A 573 -0.09 -34.43 -8.37
C ARG A 573 1.19 -35.09 -7.84
N SER A 574 1.24 -35.50 -6.56
CA SER A 574 2.37 -36.28 -6.04
C SER A 574 2.49 -37.66 -6.71
N ALA A 575 1.39 -38.25 -7.18
CA ALA A 575 1.43 -39.54 -7.86
C ALA A 575 2.05 -39.46 -9.26
N LEU A 576 1.87 -38.33 -9.97
CA LEU A 576 2.43 -38.11 -11.32
C LEU A 576 3.95 -38.18 -11.37
N VAL A 577 4.62 -37.77 -10.29
CA VAL A 577 6.09 -37.68 -10.21
C VAL A 577 6.72 -38.82 -9.43
N LYS A 578 5.92 -39.75 -8.90
CA LYS A 578 6.40 -40.86 -8.08
C LYS A 578 7.14 -41.88 -8.94
N GLY A 579 8.38 -42.21 -8.56
CA GLY A 579 9.22 -43.15 -9.30
C GLY A 579 9.84 -42.60 -10.58
N MET A 580 9.66 -41.29 -10.86
CA MET A 580 10.33 -40.60 -11.96
C MET A 580 11.61 -39.93 -11.48
N ASP A 581 12.66 -40.00 -12.30
CA ASP A 581 13.97 -39.38 -12.07
C ASP A 581 14.10 -38.05 -12.83
N VAL A 582 13.45 -37.91 -13.99
CA VAL A 582 13.40 -36.66 -14.77
C VAL A 582 11.96 -36.17 -14.93
N VAL A 583 11.66 -34.98 -14.44
CA VAL A 583 10.31 -34.41 -14.50
C VAL A 583 10.35 -33.07 -15.24
N TYR A 584 9.78 -33.01 -16.44
CA TYR A 584 9.61 -31.77 -17.20
C TYR A 584 8.25 -31.15 -16.91
N ILE A 585 8.21 -29.85 -16.64
CA ILE A 585 6.99 -29.07 -16.41
C ILE A 585 6.99 -27.87 -17.36
N TYR A 586 6.01 -27.84 -18.26
CA TYR A 586 5.85 -26.75 -19.23
C TYR A 586 4.89 -25.68 -18.69
N HIS A 587 5.29 -24.42 -18.79
CA HIS A 587 4.58 -23.22 -18.34
C HIS A 587 4.59 -22.19 -19.48
N ASP A 588 3.46 -21.53 -19.75
CA ASP A 588 3.25 -20.74 -20.99
C ASP A 588 2.61 -19.36 -20.76
N THR A 589 2.53 -18.87 -19.51
CA THR A 589 1.82 -17.63 -19.16
C THR A 589 2.24 -16.39 -19.97
N ILE A 590 3.53 -16.23 -20.29
CA ILE A 590 4.02 -15.06 -21.03
C ILE A 590 3.63 -15.15 -22.51
N ASP A 591 3.87 -16.30 -23.15
CA ASP A 591 3.52 -16.52 -24.56
C ASP A 591 2.00 -16.44 -24.77
N GLU A 592 1.20 -17.07 -23.90
CA GLU A 592 -0.28 -17.03 -23.96
C GLU A 592 -0.81 -15.59 -23.86
N ALA A 593 -0.21 -14.76 -23.01
CA ALA A 593 -0.58 -13.36 -22.89
C ALA A 593 -0.33 -12.57 -24.18
N SER A 594 0.76 -12.88 -24.90
CA SER A 594 1.10 -12.21 -26.16
C SER A 594 0.08 -12.50 -27.28
N HIS A 595 -0.56 -13.68 -27.29
CA HIS A 595 -1.64 -14.01 -28.23
C HIS A 595 -2.96 -13.31 -27.89
N THR A 596 -3.12 -12.89 -26.63
CA THR A 596 -4.34 -12.26 -26.13
C THR A 596 -4.29 -10.75 -26.24
N SER A 597 -3.22 -10.12 -25.75
CA SER A 597 -3.00 -8.68 -25.81
C SER A 597 -1.51 -8.33 -25.72
N ASP A 598 -1.03 -7.56 -26.68
CA ASP A 598 0.31 -6.98 -26.70
C ASP A 598 0.61 -6.14 -25.44
N THR A 599 -0.41 -5.55 -24.81
CA THR A 599 -0.19 -4.77 -23.58
C THR A 599 -0.09 -5.64 -22.34
N ALA A 600 -0.63 -6.87 -22.33
CA ALA A 600 -0.65 -7.71 -21.13
C ALA A 600 0.69 -8.40 -20.82
N VAL A 601 1.66 -8.37 -21.73
CA VAL A 601 2.92 -9.14 -21.66
C VAL A 601 3.71 -8.84 -20.38
N PHE A 602 3.88 -7.57 -20.01
CA PHE A 602 4.69 -7.23 -18.83
C PHE A 602 4.01 -7.58 -17.51
N ALA A 603 2.70 -7.43 -17.40
CA ALA A 603 1.94 -7.96 -16.27
C ALA A 603 2.02 -9.50 -16.20
N ALA A 604 2.03 -10.18 -17.35
CA ALA A 604 2.22 -11.62 -17.43
C ALA A 604 3.61 -12.07 -16.98
N CYS A 605 4.66 -11.24 -17.12
CA CYS A 605 5.98 -11.54 -16.55
C CYS A 605 5.94 -11.63 -15.00
N ASP A 606 5.29 -10.69 -14.31
CA ASP A 606 5.17 -10.73 -12.84
C ASP A 606 4.29 -11.90 -12.36
N LYS A 607 3.23 -12.19 -13.12
CA LYS A 607 2.39 -13.37 -12.90
C LYS A 607 3.21 -14.66 -13.05
N ALA A 608 4.00 -14.79 -14.11
CA ALA A 608 4.88 -15.93 -14.33
C ALA A 608 5.88 -16.12 -13.19
N ILE A 609 6.53 -15.04 -12.71
CA ILE A 609 7.42 -15.11 -11.54
C ILE A 609 6.68 -15.69 -10.32
N SER A 610 5.47 -15.20 -10.04
CA SER A 610 4.66 -15.67 -8.91
C SER A 610 4.26 -17.15 -9.04
N GLU A 611 3.82 -17.56 -10.23
CA GLU A 611 3.42 -18.93 -10.56
C GLU A 611 4.59 -19.91 -10.45
N LEU A 612 5.76 -19.54 -11.00
CA LEU A 612 6.97 -20.36 -10.96
C LEU A 612 7.53 -20.48 -9.54
N LYS A 613 7.51 -19.41 -8.74
CA LYS A 613 7.89 -19.47 -7.31
C LYS A 613 6.97 -20.40 -6.52
N ASN A 614 5.67 -20.38 -6.80
CA ASN A 614 4.73 -21.31 -6.19
C ASN A 614 4.99 -22.75 -6.63
N LEU A 615 5.31 -22.97 -7.92
CA LEU A 615 5.68 -24.28 -8.42
C LEU A 615 6.95 -24.83 -7.75
N VAL A 616 7.97 -23.99 -7.54
CA VAL A 616 9.16 -24.36 -6.76
C VAL A 616 8.78 -24.81 -5.34
N ARG A 617 7.89 -24.10 -4.66
CA ARG A 617 7.38 -24.50 -3.33
C ARG A 617 6.67 -25.85 -3.36
N ILE A 618 5.88 -26.13 -4.39
CA ILE A 618 5.20 -27.43 -4.57
C ILE A 618 6.23 -28.55 -4.78
N ILE A 619 7.22 -28.35 -5.65
CA ILE A 619 8.25 -29.35 -5.92
C ILE A 619 9.03 -29.69 -4.66
N VAL A 620 9.43 -28.67 -3.89
CA VAL A 620 10.18 -28.86 -2.64
C VAL A 620 9.34 -29.53 -1.56
N ASN A 621 8.16 -28.99 -1.27
CA ASN A 621 7.38 -29.39 -0.08
C ASN A 621 6.51 -30.63 -0.31
N GLU A 622 6.12 -30.91 -1.56
CA GLU A 622 5.17 -31.98 -1.88
C GLU A 622 5.79 -33.09 -2.71
N PHE A 623 6.68 -32.78 -3.65
CA PHE A 623 7.35 -33.78 -4.47
C PHE A 623 8.68 -34.24 -3.87
N GLY A 624 9.18 -33.52 -2.87
CA GLY A 624 10.46 -33.80 -2.21
C GLY A 624 11.67 -33.52 -3.09
N GLY A 625 11.50 -32.74 -4.17
CA GLY A 625 12.56 -32.38 -5.10
C GLY A 625 13.52 -31.37 -4.48
N THR A 626 14.82 -31.60 -4.69
CA THR A 626 15.88 -30.68 -4.22
C THR A 626 16.60 -29.98 -5.36
N ASN A 627 16.60 -30.55 -6.57
CA ASN A 627 17.28 -29.99 -7.74
C ASN A 627 16.23 -29.57 -8.77
N ILE A 628 16.15 -28.25 -9.01
CA ILE A 628 15.20 -27.67 -9.95
C ILE A 628 16.00 -26.80 -10.94
N LEU A 629 15.83 -27.09 -12.23
CA LEU A 629 16.32 -26.28 -13.33
C LEU A 629 15.14 -25.48 -13.88
N ILE A 630 15.30 -24.17 -14.05
CA ILE A 630 14.26 -23.31 -14.65
C ILE A 630 14.87 -22.63 -15.86
N THR A 631 14.24 -22.77 -17.02
CA THR A 631 14.74 -22.24 -18.27
C THR A 631 13.60 -21.84 -19.21
N ALA A 632 13.95 -21.38 -20.41
CA ALA A 632 13.01 -21.02 -21.46
C ALA A 632 13.37 -21.73 -22.77
N ASP A 633 12.44 -21.73 -23.71
CA ASP A 633 12.68 -22.11 -25.10
C ASP A 633 13.24 -20.94 -25.93
N HIS A 634 12.73 -19.74 -25.70
CA HIS A 634 13.23 -18.48 -26.25
C HIS A 634 12.86 -17.30 -25.34
N GLY A 635 13.46 -16.14 -25.61
CA GLY A 635 12.97 -14.87 -25.10
C GLY A 635 12.09 -14.15 -26.14
N PHE A 636 11.92 -12.84 -25.98
CA PHE A 636 11.14 -12.02 -26.90
C PHE A 636 11.68 -10.59 -26.96
N LEU A 637 11.50 -9.96 -28.11
CA LEU A 637 11.68 -8.54 -28.29
C LEU A 637 10.33 -7.83 -28.09
N TYR A 638 10.34 -6.74 -27.32
CA TYR A 638 9.16 -5.92 -27.07
C TYR A 638 9.47 -4.45 -27.26
N THR A 639 8.60 -3.74 -27.97
CA THR A 639 8.59 -2.28 -28.04
C THR A 639 7.15 -1.82 -27.92
N TYR A 640 6.87 -0.82 -27.08
CA TYR A 640 5.50 -0.37 -26.81
C TYR A 640 4.91 0.45 -27.96
N SER A 641 5.72 1.35 -28.54
CA SER A 641 5.28 2.25 -29.60
C SER A 641 4.90 1.50 -30.88
N PRO A 642 3.88 1.97 -31.61
CA PRO A 642 3.58 1.46 -32.95
C PRO A 642 4.78 1.58 -33.90
N LEU A 643 5.06 0.49 -34.62
CA LEU A 643 6.14 0.43 -35.59
C LEU A 643 5.85 1.26 -36.84
N LYS A 644 6.84 2.05 -37.26
CA LYS A 644 6.86 2.78 -38.52
C LYS A 644 7.28 1.86 -39.68
N GLU A 645 7.32 2.39 -40.90
CA GLU A 645 7.67 1.59 -42.09
C GLU A 645 9.17 1.34 -42.22
N ASP A 646 10.01 2.23 -41.70
CA ASP A 646 11.46 2.07 -41.55
C ASP A 646 11.85 1.02 -40.50
N ASP A 647 10.96 0.69 -39.58
CA ASP A 647 11.12 -0.43 -38.65
C ASP A 647 10.83 -1.80 -39.29
N LYS A 648 10.46 -1.82 -40.59
CA LYS A 648 9.98 -3.02 -41.28
C LYS A 648 10.72 -3.31 -42.56
N VAL A 649 10.96 -4.60 -42.80
CA VAL A 649 11.46 -5.11 -44.08
C VAL A 649 10.34 -5.80 -44.86
N ASP A 650 10.28 -5.52 -46.17
CA ASP A 650 9.31 -6.12 -47.08
C ASP A 650 9.64 -7.59 -47.36
N LYS A 651 8.64 -8.37 -47.75
CA LYS A 651 8.77 -9.79 -48.12
C LYS A 651 9.14 -9.99 -49.59
N ARG A 652 9.82 -9.01 -50.20
CA ARG A 652 10.24 -9.10 -51.60
C ARG A 652 11.24 -10.25 -51.74
N GLY A 653 11.04 -11.08 -52.77
CA GLY A 653 11.85 -12.28 -52.99
C GLY A 653 11.41 -13.52 -52.20
N PHE A 654 10.45 -13.42 -51.26
CA PHE A 654 9.92 -14.59 -50.53
C PHE A 654 8.99 -15.44 -51.40
N PHE A 655 8.30 -14.78 -52.34
CA PHE A 655 7.35 -15.36 -53.27
C PHE A 655 7.69 -14.85 -54.69
N ASP A 656 7.60 -15.71 -55.70
CA ASP A 656 7.65 -15.23 -57.09
C ASP A 656 6.42 -14.36 -57.38
N VAL A 657 6.66 -13.16 -57.89
CA VAL A 657 5.62 -12.28 -58.45
C VAL A 657 5.67 -12.45 -59.96
N ASP A 658 4.68 -13.15 -60.52
CA ASP A 658 4.42 -13.33 -61.96
C ASP A 658 5.62 -13.69 -62.86
N VAL A 659 5.93 -14.99 -62.97
CA VAL A 659 6.55 -15.55 -64.18
C VAL A 659 5.45 -16.18 -65.03
N THR A 660 4.88 -15.41 -65.97
CA THR A 660 4.05 -15.99 -67.04
C THR A 660 4.95 -16.77 -67.99
N ASN A 661 5.08 -18.08 -67.76
CA ASN A 661 5.59 -18.97 -68.77
C ASN A 661 4.49 -19.17 -69.83
N SER A 662 4.77 -18.83 -71.09
CA SER A 662 3.77 -18.80 -72.16
C SER A 662 3.17 -20.15 -72.56
N ASP A 663 3.55 -21.26 -71.90
CA ASP A 663 3.20 -22.61 -72.37
C ASP A 663 2.50 -23.55 -71.36
N ILE A 664 2.17 -23.14 -70.13
CA ILE A 664 1.44 -24.05 -69.20
C ILE A 664 0.38 -23.30 -68.39
N ARG A 665 -0.89 -23.67 -68.57
CA ARG A 665 -2.04 -23.21 -67.74
C ARG A 665 -2.06 -23.89 -66.35
N LYS A 666 -1.01 -23.71 -65.56
CA LYS A 666 -1.03 -23.90 -64.10
C LYS A 666 -0.25 -22.77 -63.46
N LYS A 667 -0.97 -21.89 -62.76
CA LYS A 667 -0.39 -20.92 -61.82
C LYS A 667 0.08 -21.70 -60.59
N GLU A 668 1.30 -22.21 -60.60
CA GLU A 668 1.97 -22.66 -59.38
C GLU A 668 3.00 -21.60 -59.00
N SER A 669 2.71 -20.88 -57.91
CA SER A 669 3.69 -20.01 -57.26
C SER A 669 4.79 -20.87 -56.66
N ILE A 670 6.03 -20.75 -57.13
CA ILE A 670 7.18 -21.39 -56.49
C ILE A 670 7.37 -20.70 -55.14
N LYS A 671 7.00 -21.39 -54.06
CA LYS A 671 7.15 -20.91 -52.68
C LYS A 671 8.63 -21.03 -52.30
N ARG A 672 9.40 -19.95 -52.50
CA ARG A 672 10.83 -19.86 -52.13
C ARG A 672 11.01 -19.84 -50.61
N CYS A 673 10.08 -19.19 -49.90
CA CYS A 673 10.01 -19.15 -48.45
C CYS A 673 9.17 -20.30 -47.89
N VAL A 674 9.80 -21.21 -47.15
CA VAL A 674 9.12 -22.36 -46.53
C VAL A 674 8.25 -21.89 -45.37
N GLU A 675 8.86 -21.11 -44.48
CA GLU A 675 8.23 -20.55 -43.28
C GLU A 675 8.91 -19.23 -42.91
N TYR A 676 8.16 -18.26 -42.42
CA TYR A 676 8.72 -17.04 -41.86
C TYR A 676 7.82 -16.52 -40.74
N GLY A 677 8.46 -15.88 -39.77
CA GLY A 677 7.81 -15.04 -38.77
C GLY A 677 8.20 -13.58 -38.95
N ARG A 678 7.83 -12.73 -38.00
CA ARG A 678 8.24 -11.31 -37.99
C ARG A 678 9.75 -11.13 -37.78
N ARG A 679 10.47 -12.16 -37.33
CA ARG A 679 11.88 -12.06 -36.93
C ARG A 679 12.77 -13.13 -37.54
N TYR A 680 12.25 -13.97 -38.43
CA TYR A 680 13.04 -14.95 -39.14
C TYR A 680 12.37 -15.35 -40.45
N ALA A 681 13.15 -15.90 -41.38
CA ALA A 681 12.67 -16.58 -42.55
C ALA A 681 13.52 -17.82 -42.83
N ILE A 682 12.86 -18.91 -43.20
CA ILE A 682 13.47 -20.15 -43.66
C ILE A 682 13.16 -20.27 -45.14
N MET A 683 14.21 -20.27 -45.96
CA MET A 683 14.12 -20.26 -47.41
C MET A 683 14.68 -21.55 -47.99
N GLN A 684 14.28 -21.89 -49.22
CA GLN A 684 14.99 -22.89 -50.01
C GLN A 684 16.44 -22.50 -50.21
N LYS A 685 17.33 -23.49 -50.22
CA LYS A 685 18.77 -23.27 -50.36
C LYS A 685 19.11 -22.45 -51.61
N GLY A 686 19.99 -21.47 -51.45
CA GLY A 686 20.43 -20.60 -52.55
C GLY A 686 19.54 -19.38 -52.83
N VAL A 687 18.43 -19.22 -52.11
CA VAL A 687 17.67 -17.97 -52.09
C VAL A 687 18.41 -16.94 -51.23
N GLN A 688 18.57 -15.72 -51.73
CA GLN A 688 19.18 -14.60 -51.00
C GLN A 688 18.15 -13.48 -50.85
N PRO A 689 17.46 -13.39 -49.70
CA PRO A 689 16.51 -12.30 -49.45
C PRO A 689 17.25 -10.98 -49.20
N ASP A 690 16.67 -9.89 -49.69
CA ASP A 690 17.21 -8.55 -49.47
C ASP A 690 17.11 -8.15 -47.99
N TYR A 691 18.12 -7.45 -47.47
CA TYR A 691 18.14 -6.82 -46.13
C TYR A 691 18.01 -7.78 -44.93
N LEU A 692 18.06 -9.10 -45.14
CA LEU A 692 18.16 -10.08 -44.07
C LEU A 692 19.57 -10.65 -43.98
N MET A 693 20.00 -10.95 -42.76
CA MET A 693 21.28 -11.56 -42.48
C MET A 693 21.14 -13.10 -42.50
N PRO A 694 22.06 -13.83 -43.14
CA PRO A 694 22.06 -15.29 -43.11
C PRO A 694 22.39 -15.82 -41.71
N VAL A 695 21.70 -16.90 -41.33
CA VAL A 695 21.95 -17.69 -40.12
C VAL A 695 21.97 -19.15 -40.52
N LYS A 696 23.04 -19.87 -40.20
CA LYS A 696 23.17 -21.27 -40.57
C LYS A 696 22.09 -22.10 -39.88
N PHE A 697 21.25 -22.72 -40.69
CA PHE A 697 20.09 -23.45 -40.20
C PHE A 697 20.43 -24.93 -40.00
N LEU A 698 20.24 -25.43 -38.76
CA LEU A 698 20.45 -26.83 -38.35
C LEU A 698 21.76 -27.44 -38.90
N GLY A 699 22.88 -26.76 -38.62
CA GLY A 699 24.21 -27.22 -39.03
C GLY A 699 24.48 -27.20 -40.54
N GLY A 700 23.54 -26.73 -41.36
CA GLY A 700 23.65 -26.70 -42.82
C GLY A 700 23.32 -28.03 -43.51
N ASN A 701 22.87 -29.04 -42.75
CA ASN A 701 22.52 -30.37 -43.22
C ASN A 701 21.08 -30.47 -43.73
N THR A 702 20.51 -29.35 -44.18
CA THR A 702 19.13 -29.27 -44.67
C THR A 702 19.06 -28.70 -46.09
N GLU A 703 17.89 -28.82 -46.72
CA GLU A 703 17.57 -28.19 -48.00
C GLU A 703 17.21 -26.70 -47.85
N PHE A 704 17.37 -26.13 -46.65
CA PHE A 704 16.93 -24.79 -46.31
C PHE A 704 18.04 -23.93 -45.71
N ASP A 705 17.96 -22.63 -45.98
CA ASP A 705 18.82 -21.60 -45.39
C ASP A 705 17.98 -20.70 -44.47
N GLY A 706 18.59 -20.26 -43.36
CA GLY A 706 17.96 -19.42 -42.36
C GLY A 706 18.35 -17.95 -42.51
N PHE A 707 17.42 -17.05 -42.21
CA PHE A 707 17.64 -15.60 -42.31
C PHE A 707 16.94 -14.86 -41.18
N ALA A 708 17.56 -13.79 -40.67
CA ALA A 708 16.99 -12.93 -39.64
C ALA A 708 17.18 -11.45 -39.99
N PRO A 709 16.24 -10.57 -39.63
CA PRO A 709 16.46 -9.13 -39.69
C PRO A 709 17.47 -8.71 -38.62
N ARG A 710 18.18 -7.61 -38.87
CA ARG A 710 19.13 -7.00 -37.94
C ARG A 710 18.43 -6.15 -36.89
N GLY A 711 19.03 -6.02 -35.70
CA GLY A 711 18.52 -5.17 -34.63
C GLY A 711 17.06 -5.45 -34.29
N SER A 712 16.24 -4.41 -34.17
CA SER A 712 14.80 -4.47 -33.86
C SER A 712 13.87 -4.56 -35.08
N ILE A 713 14.42 -4.64 -36.31
CA ILE A 713 13.64 -4.62 -37.57
C ILE A 713 12.72 -5.83 -37.70
N ARG A 714 11.50 -5.64 -38.21
CA ARG A 714 10.51 -6.72 -38.34
C ARG A 714 10.13 -7.01 -39.78
N ILE A 715 9.98 -8.28 -40.13
CA ILE A 715 9.47 -8.71 -41.44
C ILE A 715 7.96 -8.45 -41.50
N LYS A 716 7.48 -7.80 -42.57
CA LYS A 716 6.06 -7.53 -42.78
C LYS A 716 5.24 -8.82 -42.84
N MET A 717 4.21 -8.91 -42.00
CA MET A 717 3.29 -10.04 -41.92
C MET A 717 1.85 -9.53 -41.74
N ASN A 718 0.88 -10.22 -42.34
CA ASN A 718 -0.54 -9.87 -42.22
C ASN A 718 -1.11 -10.41 -40.90
N GLY A 719 -1.77 -9.57 -40.11
CA GLY A 719 -2.46 -9.95 -38.86
C GLY A 719 -1.52 -10.26 -37.68
N GLY A 720 -2.00 -10.10 -36.44
CA GLY A 720 -1.26 -10.35 -35.19
C GLY A 720 -0.61 -9.10 -34.56
N GLY A 721 -0.23 -9.20 -33.29
CA GLY A 721 0.46 -8.16 -32.52
C GLY A 721 1.75 -7.66 -33.16
N MET A 722 2.12 -6.42 -32.85
CA MET A 722 3.34 -5.77 -33.35
C MET A 722 4.25 -5.29 -32.23
N ASN A 723 3.88 -5.44 -30.96
CA ASN A 723 4.76 -5.04 -29.87
C ASN A 723 5.66 -6.21 -29.47
N PHE A 724 5.07 -7.39 -29.23
CA PHE A 724 5.78 -8.62 -28.91
C PHE A 724 6.15 -9.43 -30.16
N VAL A 725 7.42 -9.82 -30.29
CA VAL A 725 7.89 -10.73 -31.34
C VAL A 725 9.04 -11.62 -30.86
N HIS A 726 9.19 -12.76 -31.50
CA HIS A 726 10.26 -13.71 -31.26
C HIS A 726 10.67 -14.41 -32.58
N GLY A 727 11.70 -15.24 -32.52
CA GLY A 727 12.22 -16.03 -33.65
C GLY A 727 13.52 -15.49 -34.24
N GLY A 728 13.90 -14.26 -33.91
CA GLY A 728 15.10 -13.60 -34.42
C GLY A 728 16.34 -13.85 -33.58
N ILE A 729 17.26 -12.91 -33.75
CA ILE A 729 18.62 -13.00 -33.22
C ILE A 729 18.97 -11.90 -32.23
N SER A 730 18.00 -11.11 -31.76
CA SER A 730 18.32 -10.11 -30.72
C SER A 730 18.75 -10.81 -29.43
N LEU A 731 19.53 -10.11 -28.59
CA LEU A 731 19.93 -10.62 -27.27
C LEU A 731 18.69 -10.98 -26.43
N GLN A 732 17.63 -10.18 -26.50
CA GLN A 732 16.37 -10.41 -25.80
C GLN A 732 15.66 -11.70 -26.24
N GLU A 733 15.85 -12.13 -27.49
CA GLU A 733 15.29 -13.36 -28.05
C GLU A 733 16.20 -14.58 -27.81
N MET A 734 17.52 -14.42 -27.97
CA MET A 734 18.48 -15.53 -27.97
C MET A 734 19.04 -15.89 -26.59
N VAL A 735 19.20 -14.91 -25.70
CA VAL A 735 19.78 -15.13 -24.37
C VAL A 735 18.72 -15.74 -23.46
N VAL A 736 18.72 -17.07 -23.39
CA VAL A 736 17.78 -17.85 -22.60
C VAL A 736 18.39 -18.11 -21.21
N PRO A 737 17.64 -17.86 -20.12
CA PRO A 737 18.14 -18.09 -18.77
C PRO A 737 18.19 -19.58 -18.41
N VAL A 738 19.12 -19.94 -17.53
CA VAL A 738 19.14 -21.21 -16.82
C VAL A 738 19.35 -20.91 -15.33
N ILE A 739 18.27 -21.01 -14.55
CA ILE A 739 18.31 -20.93 -13.10
C ILE A 739 18.51 -22.34 -12.56
N GLU A 740 19.58 -22.52 -11.79
CA GLU A 740 19.81 -23.71 -10.98
C GLU A 740 19.37 -23.40 -9.55
N TYR A 741 18.33 -24.09 -9.09
CA TYR A 741 17.81 -23.98 -7.74
C TYR A 741 18.08 -25.28 -6.99
N HIS A 742 18.80 -25.17 -5.88
CA HIS A 742 19.08 -26.28 -4.97
C HIS A 742 18.50 -26.00 -3.58
N TYR A 743 17.47 -26.76 -3.19
CA TYR A 743 16.90 -26.66 -1.86
C TYR A 743 17.79 -27.32 -0.81
N LEU A 744 18.15 -26.56 0.23
CA LEU A 744 19.00 -27.04 1.30
C LEU A 744 18.14 -27.58 2.44
N ARG A 745 18.23 -28.87 2.75
CA ARG A 745 17.48 -29.46 3.88
C ARG A 745 18.07 -29.02 5.22
N ASN A 746 17.23 -28.92 6.26
CA ASN A 746 17.62 -28.48 7.61
C ASN A 746 18.73 -29.34 8.25
N ASP A 747 18.77 -30.63 7.91
CA ASP A 747 19.73 -31.61 8.39
C ASP A 747 21.02 -31.66 7.56
N SER A 748 21.06 -31.00 6.40
CA SER A 748 22.26 -30.96 5.56
C SER A 748 23.42 -30.27 6.28
N MET A 749 24.63 -30.85 6.17
CA MET A 749 25.82 -30.27 6.79
C MET A 749 26.13 -28.86 6.26
N GLU A 750 25.86 -28.61 4.98
CA GLU A 750 26.03 -27.31 4.35
C GLU A 750 25.14 -26.25 5.00
N TYR A 751 23.84 -26.51 5.16
CA TYR A 751 22.92 -25.58 5.81
C TYR A 751 23.30 -25.37 7.28
N ARG A 752 23.56 -26.45 8.03
CA ARG A 752 23.92 -26.35 9.46
C ARG A 752 25.19 -25.53 9.70
N ARG A 753 26.18 -25.61 8.82
CA ARG A 753 27.43 -24.82 8.92
C ARG A 753 27.27 -23.38 8.46
N ASN A 754 26.40 -23.11 7.48
CA ASN A 754 26.26 -21.82 6.83
C ASN A 754 24.87 -21.19 7.05
N LYS A 755 24.21 -21.48 8.17
CA LYS A 755 22.84 -21.03 8.44
C LYS A 755 22.66 -19.51 8.26
N GLN A 756 23.63 -18.71 8.71
CA GLN A 756 23.60 -17.25 8.54
C GLN A 756 23.64 -16.77 7.08
N LYS A 757 24.16 -17.59 6.16
CA LYS A 757 24.22 -17.31 4.72
C LYS A 757 22.87 -17.55 4.05
N TYR A 758 22.13 -18.56 4.47
CA TYR A 758 20.90 -19.01 3.81
C TYR A 758 19.62 -18.56 4.52
N ASP A 759 19.67 -18.26 5.82
CA ASP A 759 18.54 -17.69 6.53
C ASP A 759 18.36 -16.24 6.12
N THR A 760 17.22 -15.96 5.51
CA THR A 760 16.81 -14.60 5.19
C THR A 760 16.35 -13.89 6.43
N LYS A 761 16.84 -12.67 6.59
CA LYS A 761 16.50 -11.78 7.70
C LYS A 761 16.18 -10.41 7.15
N PRO A 762 15.22 -9.69 7.74
CA PRO A 762 15.06 -8.28 7.44
C PRO A 762 16.35 -7.51 7.76
N VAL A 763 16.69 -6.52 6.94
CA VAL A 763 17.76 -5.57 7.25
C VAL A 763 17.42 -4.78 8.50
N THR A 764 18.42 -4.45 9.31
CA THR A 764 18.23 -3.67 10.55
C THR A 764 18.56 -2.21 10.35
N VAL A 765 17.74 -1.32 10.91
CA VAL A 765 18.03 0.12 11.03
C VAL A 765 18.54 0.43 12.44
N ASN A 766 19.58 1.25 12.53
CA ASN A 766 20.12 1.75 13.79
C ASN A 766 20.29 3.27 13.75
N LEU A 767 20.25 3.89 14.92
CA LEU A 767 20.51 5.31 15.08
C LEU A 767 22.01 5.60 14.86
N LEU A 768 22.31 6.51 13.92
CA LEU A 768 23.68 6.96 13.62
C LEU A 768 24.11 8.15 14.50
N SER A 769 23.17 9.05 14.84
CA SER A 769 23.47 10.23 15.65
C SER A 769 24.02 9.85 17.02
N ALA A 770 25.15 10.42 17.44
CA ALA A 770 25.76 10.14 18.75
C ALA A 770 25.18 10.96 19.90
N ASN A 771 24.68 12.17 19.62
CA ASN A 771 24.09 13.03 20.65
C ASN A 771 22.75 12.45 21.12
N ARG A 772 22.61 12.28 22.45
CA ARG A 772 21.39 11.78 23.12
C ARG A 772 20.61 12.87 23.85
N LYS A 773 20.93 14.15 23.58
CA LYS A 773 20.24 15.31 24.17
C LYS A 773 19.46 16.08 23.10
N ILE A 774 18.17 16.29 23.34
CA ILE A 774 17.26 17.09 22.51
C ILE A 774 17.01 18.42 23.20
N SER A 775 17.25 19.53 22.50
CA SER A 775 17.10 20.89 23.04
C SER A 775 16.04 21.73 22.32
N ASN A 776 15.41 21.17 21.27
CA ASN A 776 14.45 21.88 20.42
C ASN A 776 13.22 21.01 20.19
N MET A 777 12.06 21.64 19.97
CA MET A 777 10.80 20.95 19.63
C MET A 777 10.83 20.28 18.25
N ILE A 778 11.69 20.76 17.36
CA ILE A 778 11.93 20.20 16.03
C ILE A 778 13.42 19.88 15.91
N PHE A 779 13.77 18.66 15.52
CA PHE A 779 15.15 18.23 15.35
C PHE A 779 15.24 17.11 14.33
N SER A 780 16.44 16.84 13.81
CA SER A 780 16.68 15.71 12.92
C SER A 780 17.60 14.67 13.56
N LEU A 781 17.35 13.40 13.28
CA LEU A 781 18.27 12.31 13.56
C LEU A 781 18.61 11.57 12.27
N ASN A 782 19.85 11.08 12.20
CA ASN A 782 20.30 10.24 11.11
C ASN A 782 20.27 8.78 11.56
N PHE A 783 19.79 7.92 10.68
CA PHE A 783 19.73 6.49 10.82
C PHE A 783 20.57 5.86 9.73
N TYR A 784 20.98 4.61 9.93
CA TYR A 784 21.65 3.84 8.90
C TYR A 784 21.11 2.42 8.86
N GLN A 785 20.99 1.89 7.65
CA GLN A 785 20.71 0.49 7.41
C GLN A 785 22.03 -0.28 7.45
N LYS A 786 22.12 -1.22 8.39
CA LYS A 786 23.35 -1.94 8.73
C LYS A 786 23.87 -2.78 7.56
N ASP A 787 23.02 -3.68 7.08
CA ASP A 787 23.30 -4.59 5.96
C ASP A 787 22.60 -4.08 4.69
N ALA A 788 23.25 -4.15 3.52
CA ALA A 788 22.57 -3.90 2.25
C ALA A 788 21.49 -4.95 1.98
N VAL A 789 20.37 -4.53 1.38
CA VAL A 789 19.40 -5.47 0.82
C VAL A 789 20.12 -6.28 -0.25
N SER A 790 20.09 -7.59 -0.09
CA SER A 790 20.91 -8.52 -0.86
C SER A 790 20.27 -9.90 -0.84
N THR A 791 21.03 -10.92 -1.24
CA THR A 791 20.53 -12.29 -1.44
C THR A 791 19.89 -12.92 -0.20
N ASN A 792 20.30 -12.60 1.02
CA ASN A 792 19.72 -13.12 2.27
C ASN A 792 19.30 -12.00 3.25
N ARG A 793 19.10 -10.80 2.72
CA ARG A 793 18.70 -9.61 3.47
C ARG A 793 17.55 -8.94 2.76
N GLU A 794 16.37 -9.01 3.36
CA GLU A 794 15.15 -8.43 2.81
C GLU A 794 14.94 -7.01 3.31
N ALA A 795 14.30 -6.19 2.47
CA ALA A 795 13.89 -4.85 2.86
C ALA A 795 12.91 -4.90 4.05
N ALA A 796 12.95 -3.89 4.89
CA ALA A 796 12.05 -3.78 6.05
C ALA A 796 11.61 -2.34 6.25
N THR A 797 10.38 -2.16 6.75
CA THR A 797 9.83 -0.84 7.04
C THR A 797 9.78 -0.63 8.55
N TYR A 798 10.23 0.54 8.97
CA TYR A 798 10.30 0.93 10.38
C TYR A 798 9.48 2.17 10.65
N GLN A 799 8.78 2.15 11.77
CA GLN A 799 8.22 3.34 12.41
C GLN A 799 9.16 3.79 13.52
N VAL A 800 9.46 5.08 13.52
CA VAL A 800 10.39 5.68 14.47
C VAL A 800 9.71 6.86 15.16
N TYR A 801 9.72 6.89 16.49
CA TYR A 801 9.05 7.91 17.29
C TYR A 801 9.63 7.99 18.70
N PHE A 802 9.28 9.02 19.46
CA PHE A 802 9.67 9.17 20.86
C PHE A 802 8.55 8.83 21.83
N THR A 803 8.90 8.21 22.95
CA THR A 803 8.03 8.00 24.11
C THR A 803 8.62 8.57 25.39
N ASP A 804 7.78 8.81 26.39
CA ASP A 804 8.21 8.98 27.77
C ASP A 804 8.58 7.63 28.44
N GLU A 805 8.82 7.68 29.76
CA GLU A 805 9.21 6.51 30.57
C GLU A 805 8.09 5.46 30.68
N ASP A 806 6.83 5.90 30.66
CA ASP A 806 5.63 5.07 30.71
C ASP A 806 5.23 4.50 29.34
N GLY A 807 5.90 4.93 28.27
CA GLY A 807 5.65 4.49 26.90
C GLY A 807 4.60 5.29 26.15
N LYS A 808 4.13 6.43 26.68
CA LYS A 808 3.24 7.35 25.96
C LYS A 808 4.03 8.05 24.86
N GLN A 809 3.50 8.06 23.64
CA GLN A 809 4.13 8.71 22.50
C GLN A 809 4.13 10.24 22.65
N ILE A 810 5.29 10.86 22.46
CA ILE A 810 5.54 12.29 22.65
C ILE A 810 6.06 13.01 21.40
N SER A 811 6.10 12.35 20.24
CA SER A 811 6.43 12.95 18.94
C SER A 811 5.48 12.51 17.83
N ASP A 812 5.64 13.06 16.64
CA ASP A 812 5.17 12.44 15.40
C ASP A 812 5.90 11.11 15.11
N ILE A 813 5.34 10.32 14.17
CA ILE A 813 5.91 9.06 13.70
C ILE A 813 6.60 9.32 12.37
N GLN A 814 7.84 8.85 12.25
CA GLN A 814 8.61 8.89 11.02
C GLN A 814 8.73 7.47 10.44
N LYS A 815 8.48 7.34 9.13
CA LYS A 815 8.59 6.07 8.41
C LYS A 815 9.96 5.98 7.72
N ILE A 816 10.66 4.87 7.91
CA ILE A 816 11.89 4.52 7.20
C ILE A 816 11.63 3.24 6.39
N ILE A 817 11.79 3.32 5.08
CA ILE A 817 11.81 2.14 4.21
C ILE A 817 13.28 1.77 4.01
N ALA A 818 13.72 0.70 4.68
CA ALA A 818 15.09 0.22 4.59
C ALA A 818 15.21 -0.77 3.43
N ASP A 819 15.39 -0.25 2.22
CA ASP A 819 15.46 -1.02 0.97
C ASP A 819 16.76 -0.80 0.17
N LYS A 820 17.76 -0.14 0.77
CA LYS A 820 18.99 0.25 0.07
C LYS A 820 19.86 -0.97 -0.26
N THR A 821 20.32 -1.08 -1.50
CA THR A 821 21.10 -2.23 -2.00
C THR A 821 22.60 -1.96 -2.12
N SER A 822 23.04 -0.70 -2.05
CA SER A 822 24.46 -0.34 -2.17
C SER A 822 25.30 -0.92 -1.04
N ASP A 823 26.49 -1.44 -1.35
CA ASP A 823 27.49 -1.88 -0.36
C ASP A 823 28.17 -0.71 0.36
N ASN A 824 28.05 0.52 -0.17
CA ASN A 824 28.56 1.72 0.49
C ASN A 824 27.66 2.15 1.66
N GLY A 825 28.18 2.12 2.88
CA GLY A 825 27.44 2.49 4.09
C GLY A 825 26.93 3.93 4.12
N ALA A 826 27.58 4.86 3.40
CA ALA A 826 27.14 6.26 3.33
C ALA A 826 25.82 6.43 2.55
N GLU A 827 25.61 5.58 1.53
CA GLU A 827 24.41 5.57 0.69
C GLU A 827 23.22 4.85 1.36
N ARG A 828 23.46 4.20 2.49
CA ARG A 828 22.45 3.51 3.31
C ARG A 828 22.01 4.32 4.53
N THR A 829 21.98 5.64 4.41
CA THR A 829 21.61 6.56 5.49
C THR A 829 20.24 7.19 5.25
N PHE A 830 19.51 7.44 6.35
CA PHE A 830 18.19 8.07 6.32
C PHE A 830 18.18 9.23 7.31
N ARG A 831 17.69 10.39 6.88
CA ARG A 831 17.54 11.55 7.75
C ARG A 831 16.06 11.76 8.06
N CYS A 832 15.69 11.61 9.32
CA CYS A 832 14.31 11.83 9.78
C CYS A 832 14.24 13.10 10.62
N GLN A 833 13.23 13.92 10.39
CA GLN A 833 12.91 15.08 11.21
C GLN A 833 11.76 14.72 12.14
N PHE A 834 11.90 15.03 13.43
CA PHE A 834 10.90 14.78 14.45
C PHE A 834 10.31 16.09 14.96
N ASN A 835 9.02 16.05 15.26
CA ASN A 835 8.29 17.10 15.95
C ASN A 835 7.80 16.55 17.28
N LEU A 836 8.24 17.16 18.38
CA LEU A 836 7.72 16.85 19.71
C LEU A 836 6.33 17.48 19.90
N LYS A 837 5.47 16.74 20.60
CA LYS A 837 4.16 17.21 21.02
C LYS A 837 4.29 18.37 22.00
N SER A 838 3.32 19.27 22.05
CA SER A 838 3.34 20.41 22.99
C SER A 838 3.04 19.97 24.43
N LEU A 839 4.05 19.41 25.10
CA LEU A 839 3.99 18.89 26.46
C LEU A 839 5.09 19.50 27.32
N LYS A 840 4.91 19.42 28.65
CA LYS A 840 5.96 19.76 29.61
C LYS A 840 6.98 18.64 29.69
N TYR A 841 8.24 18.95 29.37
CA TYR A 841 9.34 17.99 29.44
C TYR A 841 10.21 18.25 30.67
N SER A 842 10.59 17.17 31.36
CA SER A 842 11.52 17.22 32.50
C SER A 842 12.92 16.90 32.02
N ASN A 843 13.88 17.77 32.29
CA ASN A 843 15.27 17.54 31.94
C ASN A 843 15.95 16.47 32.81
N THR A 844 15.31 15.95 33.85
CA THR A 844 15.83 14.82 34.64
C THR A 844 15.17 13.49 34.28
N ALA A 845 14.08 13.49 33.53
CA ALA A 845 13.41 12.28 33.07
C ALA A 845 14.16 11.64 31.89
N THR A 846 14.00 10.33 31.73
CA THR A 846 14.53 9.59 30.57
C THR A 846 13.41 9.40 29.55
N TYR A 847 13.70 9.73 28.31
CA TYR A 847 12.82 9.53 27.16
C TYR A 847 13.42 8.46 26.25
N TYR A 848 12.62 7.86 25.38
CA TYR A 848 13.08 6.77 24.53
C TYR A 848 12.74 7.07 23.07
N LEU A 849 13.75 7.00 22.20
CA LEU A 849 13.54 6.79 20.79
C LEU A 849 13.21 5.31 20.57
N VAL A 850 12.05 5.04 19.99
CA VAL A 850 11.60 3.70 19.62
C VAL A 850 11.82 3.52 18.12
N ILE A 851 12.47 2.43 17.73
CA ILE A 851 12.58 1.97 16.33
C ILE A 851 11.84 0.64 16.25
N ALA A 852 10.63 0.67 15.70
CA ALA A 852 9.74 -0.49 15.63
C ALA A 852 9.61 -0.98 14.18
N ASP A 853 9.84 -2.27 13.97
CA ASP A 853 9.54 -2.94 12.70
C ASP A 853 8.02 -3.02 12.51
N GLU A 854 7.53 -2.51 11.38
CA GLU A 854 6.09 -2.45 11.08
C GLU A 854 5.45 -3.85 10.98
N GLN A 855 6.23 -4.87 10.60
CA GLN A 855 5.74 -6.27 10.54
C GLN A 855 5.86 -7.00 11.88
N GLY A 856 6.54 -6.41 12.87
CA GLY A 856 6.77 -7.04 14.18
C GLY A 856 7.68 -8.27 14.15
N LEU A 857 8.42 -8.50 13.05
CA LEU A 857 9.39 -9.61 12.94
C LEU A 857 10.62 -9.38 13.83
N GLN A 858 10.92 -8.12 14.12
CA GLN A 858 12.03 -7.70 14.98
C GLN A 858 11.51 -7.01 16.24
N MET A 859 12.17 -7.28 17.37
CA MET A 859 11.85 -6.61 18.63
C MET A 859 12.17 -5.10 18.51
N PRO A 860 11.27 -4.21 18.98
CA PRO A 860 11.52 -2.77 18.95
C PRO A 860 12.82 -2.40 19.69
N GLN A 861 13.65 -1.56 19.08
CA GLN A 861 14.82 -1.00 19.74
C GLN A 861 14.39 0.24 20.53
N ARG A 862 14.97 0.42 21.73
CA ARG A 862 14.73 1.60 22.58
C ARG A 862 16.07 2.26 22.93
N GLU A 863 16.28 3.46 22.44
CA GLU A 863 17.49 4.26 22.68
C GLU A 863 17.16 5.37 23.68
N PRO A 864 17.88 5.50 24.81
CA PRO A 864 17.58 6.50 25.83
C PRO A 864 18.05 7.90 25.41
N PHE A 865 17.21 8.91 25.67
CA PHE A 865 17.45 10.32 25.39
C PHE A 865 17.07 11.19 26.59
N GLN A 866 17.67 12.38 26.64
CA GLN A 866 17.31 13.46 27.56
C GLN A 866 16.70 14.62 26.76
N ILE A 867 15.55 15.13 27.19
CA ILE A 867 14.91 16.31 26.59
C ILE A 867 15.11 17.49 27.54
N ASP A 868 15.82 18.52 27.08
CA ASP A 868 16.16 19.72 27.85
C ASP A 868 15.74 20.97 27.06
N ILE A 869 14.44 21.26 27.10
CA ILE A 869 13.82 22.38 26.38
C ILE A 869 13.40 23.43 27.40
N ALA A 870 14.05 24.60 27.34
CA ALA A 870 13.91 25.66 28.36
C ALA A 870 12.52 26.33 28.42
N PHE A 871 11.69 26.17 27.40
CA PHE A 871 10.39 26.87 27.24
C PHE A 871 9.28 25.92 26.77
N ALA A 872 9.22 24.70 27.31
CA ALA A 872 8.07 23.83 27.06
C ALA A 872 6.78 24.49 27.59
N VAL A 873 5.76 24.60 26.74
CA VAL A 873 4.43 25.11 27.10
C VAL A 873 3.79 24.10 28.06
N ASP A 874 3.06 24.55 29.09
CA ASP A 874 2.29 23.64 29.95
C ASP A 874 1.29 22.83 29.08
N GLU A 875 0.99 21.60 29.49
CA GLU A 875 0.03 20.72 28.80
C GLU A 875 -1.29 21.48 28.61
N PHE A 876 -1.84 21.50 27.39
CA PHE A 876 -3.08 22.23 27.08
C PHE A 876 -4.24 21.65 27.90
N ASP A 877 -4.57 22.28 29.02
CA ASP A 877 -5.76 21.98 29.82
C ASP A 877 -6.95 22.77 29.27
N PHE A 878 -7.77 22.11 28.44
CA PHE A 878 -8.94 22.73 27.85
C PHE A 878 -9.91 23.16 28.94
N PHE A 879 -10.38 24.41 28.87
CA PHE A 879 -11.26 25.08 29.83
C PHE A 879 -10.65 25.35 31.22
N SER A 880 -9.32 25.44 31.33
CA SER A 880 -8.62 25.92 32.55
C SER A 880 -8.69 27.43 32.76
#